data_AF-A0A1H4BWI2-F1
#
_entry.id   AF-A0A1H4BWI2-F1
#
_cell.length_a   1.000
_cell.length_b   1.000
_cell.length_c   1.000
_cell.angle_alpha   90.00
_cell.angle_beta   90.00
_cell.angle_gamma   90.00
#
_symmetry.space_group_name_H-M   'P 1'
#
loop_
_entity.id
_entity.type
_entity.pdbx_description
1 polymer ?
#
loop_
_entity_poly.entity_id
_entity_poly.type
_entity_poly.pdbx_seq_one_letter_code
_entity_poly.pdbx_strand_id
1 'polypeptide(L)'
;MKIINNGLLIAIFSCFLLPLTATGQQRILVHSHNDYRQRVPFYQAYSQQVYSIEVDIFVTEEGNLLVGHDVEELKPDADLKSMYVLPVVRLFKENGGKAWKDSDNDLQLMIDLKSPTEPTLTKVVEMFSQYPEVFDPTVNPNAVKVVITGNVPKAADFTKYPEFIFFDGQVNIDYTDAQLERIALISTPFFEYARWNGKGTLTADQRKKVQDAIDKTHAMGKPIRFWGSPDGITAWNTLYAMGVDIINTDRVEKCIDFFRNFEDKNYRIETGTHNAHGMVMTDRLDKATSGFKGFDREKIQLTQGIEIYYPSYLNDGTEKKVKNIIFLIGDGMGLAQINAAETVNNGLTLLNIKSIGLQMNNPKDAYTTDSAAGGSALATGEATDNRHISMTDNGKVNPSFTDYAYDKGMACGVITLGNLADATPAAFYGHATERDDTDQLTDYLLDGKLTLLAGGGMDVFTDRKDKKDILSELKKQYRITNDFKEINNDDSKVICADGRMDLAATQGTLDILAEATRLGIEKLRKASDKGFFLMVEGAKIDYAGHANSLPGSVVEMLSFDMAIAEALKFADSNGETLVIVTADHETGGLTLIDGNRETGLITGYYVTDDHTPVMLPVFAYGPGSQNFNGVYKNTGIFHKMKKLIGL
;
A
#
# COMPACT_ATOMS: atom_id res chain seq x y z
N MET A 1 -79.55 10.08 -6.15
CA MET A 1 -79.82 11.34 -5.42
C MET A 1 -78.60 11.60 -4.53
N LYS A 2 -77.99 12.77 -4.68
CA LYS A 2 -76.72 13.22 -4.09
C LYS A 2 -76.58 12.89 -2.59
N ILE A 3 -75.40 12.46 -2.14
CA ILE A 3 -74.63 13.18 -1.09
C ILE A 3 -73.14 13.06 -1.45
N ILE A 4 -72.52 14.23 -1.56
CA ILE A 4 -71.09 14.48 -1.74
C ILE A 4 -70.46 14.47 -0.35
N ASN A 5 -69.31 13.81 -0.17
CA ASN A 5 -68.45 14.11 0.97
C ASN A 5 -67.00 14.19 0.50
N ASN A 6 -66.47 15.42 0.55
CA ASN A 6 -65.08 15.77 0.26
C ASN A 6 -64.19 15.32 1.42
N GLY A 7 -63.38 14.28 1.18
CA GLY A 7 -62.25 13.94 2.04
C GLY A 7 -61.00 14.65 1.53
N LEU A 8 -60.59 15.70 2.24
CA LEU A 8 -59.32 16.40 2.07
C LEU A 8 -58.18 15.44 2.47
N LEU A 9 -57.46 14.87 1.50
CA LEU A 9 -56.22 14.13 1.75
C LEU A 9 -55.12 15.14 2.09
N ILE A 10 -54.83 15.28 3.39
CA ILE A 10 -53.61 15.92 3.88
C ILE A 10 -52.48 14.90 3.67
N ALA A 11 -51.68 15.11 2.62
CA ALA A 11 -50.42 14.39 2.43
C ALA A 11 -49.43 14.91 3.48
N ILE A 12 -49.22 14.13 4.53
CA ILE A 12 -48.10 14.33 5.48
C ILE A 12 -46.84 13.89 4.74
N PHE A 13 -46.11 14.86 4.17
CA PHE A 13 -44.74 14.66 3.71
C PHE A 13 -43.85 14.57 4.96
N SER A 14 -43.67 13.36 5.49
CA SER A 14 -42.58 13.09 6.43
C SER A 14 -41.26 13.17 5.66
N CYS A 15 -40.64 14.34 5.66
CA CYS A 15 -39.23 14.49 5.29
C CYS A 15 -38.38 13.74 6.31
N PHE A 16 -38.09 12.47 6.02
CA PHE A 16 -36.91 11.83 6.59
C PHE A 16 -35.69 12.53 5.99
N LEU A 17 -35.19 13.54 6.70
CA LEU A 17 -33.84 14.04 6.55
C LEU A 17 -32.91 12.89 6.93
N LEU A 18 -32.52 12.08 5.94
CA LEU A 18 -31.33 11.25 6.05
C LEU A 18 -30.16 12.22 6.31
N PRO A 19 -29.34 11.99 7.35
CA PRO A 19 -28.14 12.79 7.51
C PRO A 19 -27.27 12.54 6.29
N LEU A 20 -26.97 13.59 5.53
CA LEU A 20 -25.83 13.58 4.63
C LEU A 20 -24.61 13.38 5.52
N THR A 21 -24.12 12.16 5.64
CA THR A 21 -22.78 11.90 6.13
C THR A 21 -21.83 12.43 5.06
N ALA A 22 -21.28 13.61 5.29
CA ALA A 22 -20.07 14.03 4.60
C ALA A 22 -18.96 13.06 5.03
N THR A 23 -18.68 12.05 4.21
CA THR A 23 -17.66 11.05 4.46
C THR A 23 -16.29 11.63 4.10
N GLY A 24 -15.75 12.45 4.99
CA GLY A 24 -14.32 12.75 5.02
C GLY A 24 -13.57 11.57 5.65
N GLN A 25 -12.38 11.26 5.14
CA GLN A 25 -11.45 10.32 5.76
C GLN A 25 -11.33 10.61 7.28
N GLN A 26 -11.51 9.59 8.14
CA GLN A 26 -11.41 9.78 9.58
C GLN A 26 -9.97 10.22 9.92
N ARG A 27 -9.82 11.48 10.31
CA ARG A 27 -8.51 12.09 10.64
C ARG A 27 -7.89 11.33 11.80
N ILE A 28 -6.66 10.85 11.62
CA ILE A 28 -5.86 10.27 12.70
C ILE A 28 -5.33 11.42 13.57
N LEU A 29 -5.70 11.43 14.85
CA LEU A 29 -5.33 12.51 15.76
C LEU A 29 -3.99 12.19 16.42
N VAL A 30 -3.04 13.11 16.27
CA VAL A 30 -1.70 13.02 16.88
C VAL A 30 -1.53 14.14 17.89
N HIS A 31 -0.89 13.82 19.00
CA HIS A 31 -0.56 14.75 20.08
C HIS A 31 0.96 14.89 20.22
N SER A 32 1.45 16.13 20.12
CA SER A 32 2.84 16.50 20.39
C SER A 32 3.04 16.65 21.89
N HIS A 33 3.61 15.63 22.51
CA HIS A 33 3.93 15.59 23.93
C HIS A 33 5.25 16.32 24.19
N ASN A 34 5.37 16.95 25.35
CA ASN A 34 6.54 17.76 25.73
C ASN A 34 7.03 18.68 24.60
N ASP A 35 6.11 19.38 23.93
CA ASP A 35 6.42 20.08 22.68
C ASP A 35 7.49 21.17 22.85
N TYR A 36 7.61 21.72 24.05
CA TYR A 36 8.64 22.70 24.42
C TYR A 36 10.07 22.15 24.40
N ARG A 37 10.23 20.82 24.33
CA ARG A 37 11.52 20.13 24.13
C ARG A 37 11.85 19.88 22.66
N GLN A 38 10.92 20.18 21.75
CA GLN A 38 11.15 20.09 20.31
C GLN A 38 12.17 21.15 19.86
N ARG A 39 12.80 20.95 18.71
CA ARG A 39 13.85 21.84 18.17
C ARG A 39 13.32 23.24 17.88
N VAL A 40 12.09 23.33 17.39
CA VAL A 40 11.37 24.59 17.21
C VAL A 40 10.01 24.43 17.88
N PRO A 41 9.90 24.75 19.19
CA PRO A 41 8.66 24.65 19.95
C PRO A 41 7.50 25.31 19.21
N PHE A 42 6.32 24.72 19.36
CA PHE A 42 5.07 25.03 18.69
C PHE A 42 5.09 24.79 17.17
N TYR A 43 6.04 25.37 16.44
CA TYR A 43 6.04 25.40 14.98
C TYR A 43 6.27 24.04 14.33
N GLN A 44 7.09 23.16 14.93
CA GLN A 44 7.28 21.81 14.37
C GLN A 44 5.97 21.05 14.36
N ALA A 45 5.30 20.94 15.50
CA ALA A 45 4.03 20.25 15.60
C ALA A 45 2.92 20.92 14.80
N TYR A 46 2.81 22.24 14.89
CA TYR A 46 1.82 23.01 14.15
C TYR A 46 1.96 22.84 12.63
N SER A 47 3.18 22.81 12.09
CA SER A 47 3.42 22.62 10.65
C SER A 47 2.96 21.27 10.12
N GLN A 48 2.92 20.25 10.99
CA GLN A 48 2.42 18.91 10.68
C GLN A 48 0.90 18.78 10.88
N GLN A 49 0.21 19.87 11.23
CA GLN A 49 -1.23 19.90 11.53
C GLN A 49 -1.66 18.85 12.57
N VAL A 50 -0.85 18.66 13.62
CA VAL A 50 -1.24 17.77 14.72
C VAL A 50 -2.54 18.24 15.38
N TYR A 51 -3.25 17.31 16.01
CA TYR A 51 -4.49 17.64 16.71
C TYR A 51 -4.23 18.45 17.99
N SER A 52 -3.20 18.08 18.75
CA SER A 52 -2.92 18.68 20.04
C SER A 52 -1.43 18.88 20.31
N ILE A 53 -1.10 19.96 21.03
CA ILE A 53 0.26 20.36 21.43
C ILE A 53 0.28 20.58 22.94
N GLU A 54 1.20 19.93 23.65
CA GLU A 54 1.37 20.06 25.10
C GLU A 54 2.48 21.02 25.51
N VAL A 55 2.24 21.79 26.57
CA VAL A 55 3.25 22.62 27.21
C VAL A 55 3.14 22.53 28.73
N ASP A 56 4.26 22.18 29.37
CA ASP A 56 4.41 22.16 30.83
C ASP A 56 4.69 23.56 31.34
N ILE A 57 3.96 23.99 32.37
CA ILE A 57 4.11 25.34 32.94
C ILE A 57 4.21 25.37 34.46
N PHE A 58 4.91 26.40 34.94
CA PHE A 58 4.98 26.82 36.33
C PHE A 58 4.58 28.30 36.46
N VAL A 59 3.88 28.64 37.54
CA VAL A 59 3.68 30.03 37.95
C VAL A 59 4.80 30.48 38.88
N THR A 60 5.35 31.66 38.61
CA THR A 60 6.34 32.33 39.47
C THR A 60 5.66 33.15 40.57
N GLU A 61 6.42 33.60 41.58
CA GLU A 61 5.89 34.47 42.63
C GLU A 61 5.35 35.80 42.07
N GLU A 62 5.96 36.30 40.99
CA GLU A 62 5.52 37.49 40.26
C GLU A 62 4.31 37.24 39.34
N GLY A 63 3.84 36.00 39.23
CA GLY A 63 2.68 35.60 38.43
C GLY A 63 2.97 35.34 36.95
N ASN A 64 4.24 35.28 36.54
CA ASN A 64 4.63 34.86 35.18
C ASN A 64 4.43 33.34 35.00
N LEU A 65 3.99 32.93 33.81
CA LEU A 65 3.85 31.52 33.41
C LEU A 65 5.07 31.10 32.59
N LEU A 66 6.00 30.42 33.25
CA LEU A 66 7.22 29.90 32.62
C LEU A 66 7.04 28.46 32.17
N VAL A 67 7.72 28.09 31.09
CA VAL A 67 7.67 26.79 30.44
C VAL A 67 8.84 25.92 30.90
N GLY A 68 8.56 24.68 31.29
CA GLY A 68 9.57 23.69 31.68
C GLY A 68 8.97 22.51 32.43
N HIS A 69 9.72 21.40 32.51
CA HIS A 69 9.26 20.18 33.20
C HIS A 69 9.51 20.25 34.70
N ASP A 70 10.73 20.66 35.04
CA ASP A 70 11.23 20.80 36.40
C ASP A 70 11.56 22.26 36.69
N VAL A 71 11.50 22.67 37.96
CA VAL A 71 11.74 24.05 38.40
C VAL A 71 13.15 24.51 38.02
N GLU A 72 14.11 23.58 38.01
CA GLU A 72 15.51 23.82 37.67
C GLU A 72 15.73 24.11 36.17
N GLU A 73 14.78 23.77 35.31
CA GLU A 73 14.85 24.00 33.86
C GLU A 73 14.32 25.39 33.45
N LEU A 74 13.63 26.09 34.36
CA LEU A 74 12.93 27.34 34.06
C LEU A 74 13.90 28.45 33.68
N LYS A 75 13.58 29.11 32.56
CA LYS A 75 14.31 30.29 32.08
C LYS A 75 13.37 31.49 32.04
N PRO A 76 13.82 32.69 32.42
CA PRO A 76 12.98 33.89 32.40
C PRO A 76 12.39 34.25 31.04
N ASP A 77 13.05 33.84 29.95
CA ASP A 77 12.66 34.09 28.55
C ASP A 77 11.87 32.93 27.92
N ALA A 78 11.69 31.82 28.64
CA ALA A 78 10.87 30.69 28.21
C ALA A 78 9.47 30.81 28.82
N ASP A 79 8.66 31.76 28.34
CA ASP A 79 7.31 32.01 28.84
C ASP A 79 6.22 31.50 27.88
N LEU A 80 5.08 31.08 28.45
CA LEU A 80 3.97 30.50 27.70
C LEU A 80 3.43 31.46 26.62
N LYS A 81 3.42 32.76 26.92
CA LYS A 81 2.81 33.76 26.03
C LYS A 81 3.64 33.92 24.76
N SER A 82 4.95 34.07 24.88
CA SER A 82 5.84 34.24 23.73
C SER A 82 6.00 32.95 22.92
N MET A 83 6.08 31.80 23.58
CA MET A 83 6.35 30.51 22.92
C MET A 83 5.12 29.89 22.24
N TYR A 84 3.91 30.09 22.76
CA TYR A 84 2.71 29.41 22.26
C TYR A 84 1.56 30.37 21.94
N VAL A 85 1.17 31.24 22.87
CA VAL A 85 -0.05 32.07 22.71
C VAL A 85 0.08 33.07 21.56
N LEU A 86 1.13 33.89 21.55
CA LEU A 86 1.34 34.89 20.48
C LEU A 86 1.55 34.26 19.10
N PRO A 87 2.32 33.17 18.95
CA PRO A 87 2.37 32.41 17.70
C PRO A 87 1.01 31.97 17.18
N VAL A 88 0.17 31.38 18.04
CA VAL A 88 -1.21 30.97 17.67
C VAL A 88 -2.03 32.18 17.25
N VAL A 89 -2.07 33.24 18.07
CA VAL A 89 -2.86 34.45 17.78
C VAL A 89 -2.48 35.06 16.42
N ARG A 90 -1.17 35.12 16.15
CA ARG A 90 -0.66 35.62 14.86
C ARG A 90 -1.15 34.75 13.70
N LEU A 91 -0.97 33.44 13.79
CA LEU A 91 -1.33 32.50 12.72
C LEU A 91 -2.84 32.46 12.49
N PHE A 92 -3.64 32.51 13.55
CA PHE A 92 -5.09 32.58 13.47
C PHE A 92 -5.55 33.79 12.64
N LYS A 93 -4.94 34.95 12.91
CA LYS A 93 -5.21 36.17 12.17
C LYS A 93 -4.80 36.05 10.70
N GLU A 94 -3.63 35.46 10.42
CA GLU A 94 -3.15 35.21 9.05
C GLU A 94 -4.03 34.21 8.28
N ASN A 95 -4.65 33.26 8.99
CA ASN A 95 -5.46 32.17 8.42
C ASN A 95 -6.97 32.45 8.43
N GLY A 96 -7.40 33.69 8.67
CA GLY A 96 -8.82 34.08 8.59
C GLY A 96 -9.67 33.55 9.75
N GLY A 97 -9.10 33.42 10.95
CA GLY A 97 -9.80 32.96 12.15
C GLY A 97 -9.84 31.45 12.31
N LYS A 98 -8.92 30.73 11.67
CA LYS A 98 -8.74 29.27 11.80
C LYS A 98 -7.31 28.92 12.20
N ALA A 99 -7.11 27.72 12.74
CA ALA A 99 -5.78 27.24 13.07
C ALA A 99 -4.90 27.16 11.82
N TRP A 100 -5.39 26.57 10.73
CA TRP A 100 -4.69 26.52 9.44
C TRP A 100 -5.57 27.07 8.31
N LYS A 101 -4.92 27.68 7.32
CA LYS A 101 -5.59 28.15 6.11
C LYS A 101 -6.11 26.96 5.29
N ASP A 102 -7.30 27.10 4.70
CA ASP A 102 -7.91 26.12 3.80
C ASP A 102 -8.02 24.70 4.43
N SER A 103 -8.16 24.64 5.75
CA SER A 103 -8.27 23.41 6.53
C SER A 103 -9.43 23.52 7.51
N ASP A 104 -10.10 22.39 7.75
CA ASP A 104 -11.13 22.24 8.80
C ASP A 104 -10.55 21.53 10.04
N ASN A 105 -9.23 21.44 10.12
CA ASN A 105 -8.55 20.86 11.28
C ASN A 105 -8.64 21.79 12.49
N ASP A 106 -9.18 21.25 13.58
CA ASP A 106 -9.09 21.87 14.91
C ASP A 106 -7.69 21.72 15.51
N LEU A 107 -7.33 22.70 16.35
CA LEU A 107 -6.13 22.69 17.18
C LEU A 107 -6.51 22.74 18.67
N GLN A 108 -5.81 21.94 19.47
CA GLN A 108 -5.92 21.93 20.93
C GLN A 108 -4.57 22.22 21.58
N LEU A 109 -4.53 23.19 22.50
CA LEU A 109 -3.39 23.40 23.39
C LEU A 109 -3.66 22.73 24.73
N MET A 110 -2.79 21.79 25.11
CA MET A 110 -2.80 21.17 26.42
C MET A 110 -1.80 21.89 27.33
N ILE A 111 -2.32 22.53 28.37
CA ILE A 111 -1.56 23.28 29.36
C ILE A 111 -1.41 22.39 30.59
N ASP A 112 -0.22 21.82 30.77
CA ASP A 112 0.09 20.95 31.90
C ASP A 112 0.56 21.80 33.09
N LEU A 113 -0.22 21.79 34.17
CA LEU A 113 0.08 22.55 35.36
C LEU A 113 1.04 21.75 36.26
N LYS A 114 2.32 22.10 36.27
CA LYS A 114 3.31 21.51 37.19
C LYS A 114 3.30 22.16 38.57
N SER A 115 2.91 23.43 38.66
CA SER A 115 2.60 24.10 39.93
C SER A 115 1.17 23.79 40.42
N PRO A 116 0.85 24.03 41.70
CA PRO A 116 -0.50 23.83 42.22
C PRO A 116 -1.57 24.55 41.39
N THR A 117 -2.78 23.98 41.31
CA THR A 117 -3.87 24.48 40.46
C THR A 117 -4.11 25.97 40.64
N GLU A 118 -4.16 26.45 41.88
CA GLU A 118 -4.17 27.88 42.19
C GLU A 118 -2.84 28.30 42.81
N PRO A 119 -2.27 29.46 42.40
CA PRO A 119 -2.85 30.51 41.55
C PRO A 119 -2.64 30.30 40.04
N THR A 120 -2.05 29.17 39.62
CA THR A 120 -1.60 28.93 38.23
C THR A 120 -2.73 29.06 37.21
N LEU A 121 -3.84 28.36 37.44
CA LEU A 121 -4.96 28.31 36.50
C LEU A 121 -5.67 29.68 36.39
N THR A 122 -5.75 30.45 37.49
CA THR A 122 -6.21 31.85 37.41
C THR A 122 -5.35 32.65 36.42
N LYS A 123 -4.02 32.53 36.47
CA LYS A 123 -3.11 33.23 35.56
C LYS A 123 -3.22 32.74 34.11
N VAL A 124 -3.45 31.45 33.91
CA VAL A 124 -3.75 30.87 32.58
C VAL A 124 -5.02 31.50 32.02
N VAL A 125 -6.11 31.50 32.79
CA VAL A 125 -7.40 32.09 32.37
C VAL A 125 -7.23 33.57 32.02
N GLU A 126 -6.58 34.36 32.88
CA GLU A 126 -6.30 35.78 32.64
C GLU A 126 -5.53 36.01 31.32
N MET A 127 -4.61 35.12 30.96
CA MET A 127 -3.83 35.20 29.73
C MET A 127 -4.68 34.91 28.49
N PHE A 128 -5.41 33.80 28.49
CA PHE A 128 -6.21 33.38 27.33
C PHE A 128 -7.45 34.25 27.10
N SER A 129 -8.07 34.79 28.17
CA SER A 129 -9.19 35.73 28.07
C SER A 129 -8.87 37.05 27.35
N GLN A 130 -7.58 37.36 27.13
CA GLN A 130 -7.17 38.53 26.35
C GLN A 130 -7.37 38.36 24.83
N TYR A 131 -7.62 37.12 24.36
CA TYR A 131 -7.71 36.79 22.94
C TYR A 131 -8.95 35.92 22.62
N PRO A 132 -10.17 36.40 22.93
CA PRO A 132 -11.39 35.60 22.77
C PRO A 132 -11.67 35.18 21.33
N GLU A 133 -11.24 35.95 20.32
CA GLU A 133 -11.39 35.60 18.90
C GLU A 133 -10.58 34.37 18.47
N VAL A 134 -9.63 33.94 19.31
CA VAL A 134 -8.74 32.80 19.08
C VAL A 134 -9.10 31.61 19.96
N PHE A 135 -9.48 31.84 21.22
CA PHE A 135 -9.63 30.76 22.21
C PHE A 135 -11.04 30.58 22.77
N ASP A 136 -11.97 31.50 22.49
CA ASP A 136 -13.35 31.39 22.98
C ASP A 136 -14.28 30.85 21.88
N PRO A 137 -14.79 29.61 22.01
CA PRO A 137 -15.67 29.00 21.02
C PRO A 137 -17.03 29.72 20.88
N THR A 138 -17.43 30.53 21.88
CA THR A 138 -18.64 31.35 21.80
C THR A 138 -18.44 32.58 20.91
N VAL A 139 -17.18 32.99 20.71
CA VAL A 139 -16.80 34.11 19.83
C VAL A 139 -16.38 33.63 18.45
N ASN A 140 -15.63 32.53 18.38
CA ASN A 140 -15.21 31.92 17.12
C ASN A 140 -15.41 30.39 17.18
N PRO A 141 -16.29 29.80 16.35
CA PRO A 141 -16.55 28.36 16.39
C PRO A 141 -15.32 27.50 16.05
N ASN A 142 -14.29 28.06 15.41
CA ASN A 142 -13.04 27.37 15.11
C ASN A 142 -11.97 27.58 16.18
N ALA A 143 -12.30 28.21 17.32
CA ALA A 143 -11.36 28.58 18.36
C ALA A 143 -10.48 27.39 18.81
N VAL A 144 -9.22 27.70 19.11
CA VAL A 144 -8.27 26.73 19.68
C VAL A 144 -8.77 26.30 21.05
N LYS A 145 -8.94 24.99 21.24
CA LYS A 145 -9.35 24.45 22.54
C LYS A 145 -8.21 24.54 23.53
N VAL A 146 -8.46 25.19 24.67
CA VAL A 146 -7.50 25.25 25.78
C VAL A 146 -7.89 24.18 26.80
N VAL A 147 -7.04 23.18 26.95
CA VAL A 147 -7.27 22.03 27.83
C VAL A 147 -6.25 22.02 28.96
N ILE A 148 -6.73 21.94 30.20
CA ILE A 148 -5.87 21.87 31.39
C ILE A 148 -5.57 20.40 31.71
N THR A 149 -4.30 20.05 31.86
CA THR A 149 -3.82 18.74 32.32
C THR A 149 -2.81 18.90 33.48
N GLY A 150 -2.25 17.80 34.00
CA GLY A 150 -1.39 17.82 35.19
C GLY A 150 -2.20 18.02 36.48
N ASN A 151 -1.95 19.12 37.21
CA ASN A 151 -2.70 19.49 38.42
C ASN A 151 -4.11 20.05 38.10
N VAL A 152 -4.96 19.22 37.48
CA VAL A 152 -6.35 19.54 37.12
C VAL A 152 -7.21 19.76 38.38
N PRO A 153 -8.08 20.79 38.43
CA PRO A 153 -9.02 20.97 39.54
C PRO A 153 -9.98 19.78 39.68
N LYS A 154 -10.63 19.66 40.85
CA LYS A 154 -11.67 18.64 41.03
C LYS A 154 -12.83 18.90 40.07
N ALA A 155 -13.48 17.83 39.58
CA ALA A 155 -14.59 17.93 38.63
C ALA A 155 -15.76 18.81 39.13
N ALA A 156 -16.01 18.83 40.44
CA ALA A 156 -17.01 19.69 41.06
C ALA A 156 -16.70 21.20 40.92
N ASP A 157 -15.45 21.55 40.65
CA ASP A 157 -14.98 22.93 40.53
C ASP A 157 -14.88 23.40 39.08
N PHE A 158 -15.14 22.56 38.07
CA PHE A 158 -15.02 22.93 36.65
C PHE A 158 -15.86 24.16 36.29
N THR A 159 -17.06 24.29 36.88
CA THR A 159 -17.97 25.42 36.64
C THR A 159 -17.47 26.76 37.19
N LYS A 160 -16.40 26.77 38.00
CA LYS A 160 -15.76 28.00 38.49
C LYS A 160 -14.93 28.71 37.41
N TYR A 161 -14.56 28.00 36.35
CA TYR A 161 -13.72 28.52 35.26
C TYR A 161 -14.56 28.80 34.00
N PRO A 162 -14.17 29.80 33.19
CA PRO A 162 -14.89 30.16 31.96
C PRO A 162 -15.12 28.97 31.03
N GLU A 163 -16.20 29.01 30.25
CA GLU A 163 -16.63 27.90 29.39
C GLU A 163 -15.59 27.52 28.32
N PHE A 164 -14.75 28.47 27.89
CA PHE A 164 -13.67 28.20 26.93
C PHE A 164 -12.51 27.35 27.51
N ILE A 165 -12.47 27.15 28.83
CA ILE A 165 -11.50 26.25 29.48
C ILE A 165 -12.09 24.86 29.60
N PHE A 166 -11.40 23.89 28.99
CA PHE A 166 -11.68 22.47 29.06
C PHE A 166 -10.65 21.75 29.94
N PHE A 167 -10.95 20.52 30.33
CA PHE A 167 -10.12 19.72 31.22
C PHE A 167 -9.79 18.36 30.63
N ASP A 168 -8.61 17.85 30.98
CA ASP A 168 -8.20 16.46 30.78
C ASP A 168 -8.83 15.60 31.89
N GLY A 169 -9.64 14.62 31.51
CA GLY A 169 -10.35 13.73 32.42
C GLY A 169 -9.53 12.49 32.80
N GLN A 170 -10.02 11.74 33.79
CA GLN A 170 -9.41 10.49 34.24
C GLN A 170 -10.37 9.32 34.08
N VAL A 171 -9.86 8.17 33.62
CA VAL A 171 -10.63 6.95 33.34
C VAL A 171 -11.40 6.44 34.57
N ASN A 172 -10.92 6.71 35.78
CA ASN A 172 -11.45 6.15 37.03
C ASN A 172 -12.35 7.11 37.82
N ILE A 173 -12.78 8.21 37.21
CA ILE A 173 -13.73 9.16 37.82
C ILE A 173 -15.09 9.01 37.13
N ASP A 174 -16.14 8.88 37.95
CA ASP A 174 -17.52 8.91 37.46
C ASP A 174 -17.99 10.37 37.37
N TYR A 175 -18.10 10.87 36.14
CA TYR A 175 -18.51 12.23 35.86
C TYR A 175 -20.01 12.34 35.67
N THR A 176 -20.60 13.47 36.05
CA THR A 176 -21.95 13.84 35.61
C THR A 176 -21.92 14.35 34.16
N ASP A 177 -23.05 14.35 33.46
CA ASP A 177 -23.14 14.85 32.08
C ASP A 177 -22.60 16.29 31.95
N ALA A 178 -22.95 17.17 32.89
CA ALA A 178 -22.45 18.55 32.93
C ALA A 178 -20.93 18.64 33.16
N GLN A 179 -20.33 17.67 33.87
CA GLN A 179 -18.87 17.60 34.02
C GLN A 179 -18.22 17.07 32.75
N LEU A 180 -18.84 16.08 32.09
CA LEU A 180 -18.37 15.56 30.81
C LEU A 180 -18.35 16.64 29.74
N GLU A 181 -19.32 17.57 29.71
CA GLU A 181 -19.30 18.72 28.78
C GLU A 181 -18.04 19.58 28.90
N ARG A 182 -17.41 19.61 30.08
CA ARG A 182 -16.17 20.36 30.35
C ARG A 182 -14.89 19.55 30.06
N ILE A 183 -15.01 18.27 29.72
CA ILE A 183 -13.88 17.39 29.42
C ILE A 183 -13.65 17.32 27.91
N ALA A 184 -12.44 17.65 27.47
CA ALA A 184 -12.07 17.55 26.06
C ALA A 184 -11.64 16.14 25.66
N LEU A 185 -10.83 15.50 26.51
CA LEU A 185 -10.33 14.13 26.34
C LEU A 185 -10.09 13.49 27.71
N ILE A 186 -9.87 12.17 27.72
CA ILE A 186 -9.44 11.45 28.91
C ILE A 186 -8.05 10.88 28.66
N SER A 187 -7.10 11.26 29.52
CA SER A 187 -5.73 10.76 29.48
C SER A 187 -5.43 9.78 30.62
N THR A 188 -4.60 8.78 30.35
CA THR A 188 -4.21 7.79 31.36
C THR A 188 -2.81 7.21 31.08
N PRO A 189 -2.00 6.87 32.10
CA PRO A 189 -0.68 6.29 31.90
C PRO A 189 -0.76 4.89 31.30
N PHE A 190 -0.14 4.68 30.14
CA PHE A 190 -0.09 3.38 29.49
C PHE A 190 0.48 2.27 30.39
N PHE A 191 1.51 2.63 31.18
CA PHE A 191 2.27 1.69 31.99
C PHE A 191 1.51 1.13 33.20
N GLU A 192 0.33 1.65 33.52
CA GLU A 192 -0.59 1.04 34.49
C GLU A 192 -1.30 -0.20 33.93
N TYR A 193 -1.46 -0.26 32.60
CA TYR A 193 -2.19 -1.33 31.91
C TYR A 193 -1.24 -2.37 31.30
N ALA A 194 -0.11 -1.92 30.74
CA ALA A 194 0.84 -2.79 30.05
C ALA A 194 2.30 -2.41 30.30
N ARG A 195 3.16 -3.43 30.48
CA ARG A 195 4.62 -3.29 30.47
C ARG A 195 5.12 -3.80 29.13
N TRP A 196 5.03 -2.95 28.13
CA TRP A 196 5.43 -3.23 26.74
C TRP A 196 6.34 -2.11 26.27
N ASN A 197 7.39 -2.46 25.52
CA ASN A 197 8.38 -1.49 25.02
C ASN A 197 8.14 -1.09 23.56
N GLY A 198 6.98 -1.43 23.00
CA GLY A 198 6.63 -1.13 21.61
C GLY A 198 7.21 -2.11 20.59
N LYS A 199 7.79 -3.23 21.02
CA LYS A 199 8.35 -4.28 20.14
C LYS A 199 7.60 -5.59 20.31
N GLY A 200 7.41 -6.33 19.22
CA GLY A 200 6.59 -7.54 19.23
C GLY A 200 5.13 -7.23 19.57
N THR A 201 4.40 -8.22 20.05
CA THR A 201 2.97 -8.08 20.37
C THR A 201 2.72 -7.90 21.87
N LEU A 202 1.65 -7.20 22.22
CA LEU A 202 1.12 -7.19 23.60
C LEU A 202 0.68 -8.60 23.98
N THR A 203 0.91 -9.01 25.24
CA THR A 203 0.32 -10.25 25.74
C THR A 203 -1.21 -10.12 25.80
N ALA A 204 -1.94 -11.24 25.71
CA ALA A 204 -3.40 -11.23 25.74
C ALA A 204 -3.95 -10.47 26.96
N ASP A 205 -3.37 -10.69 28.15
CA ASP A 205 -3.79 -10.01 29.39
C ASP A 205 -3.53 -8.50 29.35
N GLN A 206 -2.37 -8.08 28.83
CA GLN A 206 -2.04 -6.65 28.70
C GLN A 206 -2.94 -5.97 27.68
N ARG A 207 -3.13 -6.61 26.51
CA ARG A 207 -4.05 -6.14 25.47
C ARG A 207 -5.45 -5.95 26.02
N LYS A 208 -5.95 -6.92 26.80
CA LYS A 208 -7.28 -6.82 27.43
C LYS A 208 -7.39 -5.61 28.36
N LYS A 209 -6.41 -5.38 29.23
CA LYS A 209 -6.43 -4.23 30.16
C LYS A 209 -6.43 -2.88 29.44
N VAL A 210 -5.64 -2.77 28.37
CA VAL A 210 -5.61 -1.57 27.52
C VAL A 210 -6.96 -1.40 26.82
N GLN A 211 -7.54 -2.47 26.27
CA GLN A 211 -8.86 -2.45 25.64
C GLN A 211 -9.96 -2.02 26.62
N ASP A 212 -9.99 -2.59 27.83
CA ASP A 212 -10.99 -2.25 28.84
C ASP A 212 -10.96 -0.74 29.21
N ALA A 213 -9.78 -0.11 29.18
CA ALA A 213 -9.63 1.33 29.41
C ALA A 213 -10.14 2.18 28.24
N ILE A 214 -9.90 1.73 27.00
CA ILE A 214 -10.42 2.34 25.77
C ILE A 214 -11.95 2.28 25.79
N ASP A 215 -12.51 1.08 25.96
CA ASP A 215 -13.96 0.84 25.94
C ASP A 215 -14.68 1.66 27.03
N LYS A 216 -14.10 1.73 28.24
CA LYS A 216 -14.64 2.55 29.34
C LYS A 216 -14.64 4.04 29.00
N THR A 217 -13.61 4.52 28.30
CA THR A 217 -13.51 5.93 27.88
C THR A 217 -14.50 6.26 26.77
N HIS A 218 -14.64 5.36 25.79
CA HIS A 218 -15.65 5.49 24.73
C HIS A 218 -17.08 5.42 25.26
N ALA A 219 -17.34 4.64 26.32
CA ALA A 219 -18.64 4.62 26.99
C ALA A 219 -19.01 5.97 27.64
N MET A 220 -18.03 6.83 27.93
CA MET A 220 -18.24 8.22 28.38
C MET A 220 -18.40 9.21 27.21
N GLY A 221 -18.32 8.75 25.96
CA GLY A 221 -18.38 9.61 24.77
C GLY A 221 -17.17 10.53 24.61
N LYS A 222 -16.00 10.13 25.16
CA LYS A 222 -14.76 10.92 25.12
C LYS A 222 -13.64 10.20 24.37
N PRO A 223 -12.74 10.95 23.71
CA PRO A 223 -11.54 10.38 23.12
C PRO A 223 -10.51 10.01 24.20
N ILE A 224 -9.77 8.93 23.99
CA ILE A 224 -8.70 8.47 24.88
C ILE A 224 -7.30 8.82 24.36
N ARG A 225 -6.41 9.22 25.27
CA ARG A 225 -4.97 9.37 25.05
C ARG A 225 -4.18 8.58 26.09
N PHE A 226 -3.15 7.84 25.66
CA PHE A 226 -2.21 7.19 26.58
C PHE A 226 -0.87 7.92 26.61
N TRP A 227 -0.51 8.52 27.76
CA TRP A 227 0.83 9.05 27.99
C TRP A 227 1.76 7.99 28.56
N GLY A 228 3.07 8.17 28.41
CA GLY A 228 4.07 7.16 28.81
C GLY A 228 3.96 5.85 28.02
N SER A 229 3.35 5.88 26.83
CA SER A 229 3.29 4.76 25.88
C SER A 229 4.60 4.66 25.08
N PRO A 230 4.96 3.48 24.56
CA PRO A 230 6.11 3.35 23.66
C PRO A 230 5.94 4.19 22.39
N ASP A 231 7.03 4.83 21.95
CA ASP A 231 7.00 5.83 20.88
C ASP A 231 7.72 5.37 19.60
N GLY A 232 6.98 4.69 18.73
CA GLY A 232 7.46 4.20 17.43
C GLY A 232 6.39 3.47 16.61
N ILE A 233 6.70 3.20 15.34
CA ILE A 233 5.77 2.68 14.32
C ILE A 233 4.88 1.53 14.83
N THR A 234 5.48 0.47 15.37
CA THR A 234 4.73 -0.68 15.88
C THR A 234 3.76 -0.29 17.00
N ALA A 235 4.18 0.57 17.92
CA ALA A 235 3.34 1.03 19.02
C ALA A 235 2.21 1.94 18.54
N TRP A 236 2.50 2.91 17.68
CA TRP A 236 1.50 3.79 17.09
C TRP A 236 0.43 2.99 16.33
N ASN A 237 0.86 2.04 15.49
CA ASN A 237 -0.05 1.17 14.74
C ASN A 237 -0.93 0.32 15.67
N THR A 238 -0.33 -0.36 16.64
CA THR A 238 -1.06 -1.22 17.56
C THR A 238 -2.08 -0.43 18.38
N LEU A 239 -1.70 0.74 18.93
CA LEU A 239 -2.61 1.57 19.71
C LEU A 239 -3.76 2.12 18.86
N TYR A 240 -3.46 2.60 17.65
CA TYR A 240 -4.48 3.02 16.70
C TYR A 240 -5.46 1.87 16.37
N ALA A 241 -4.94 0.68 16.05
CA ALA A 241 -5.74 -0.50 15.73
C ALA A 241 -6.60 -1.01 16.92
N MET A 242 -6.20 -0.69 18.15
CA MET A 242 -6.98 -0.99 19.35
C MET A 242 -8.07 0.05 19.65
N GLY A 243 -8.13 1.14 18.88
CA GLY A 243 -9.14 2.20 19.03
C GLY A 243 -8.68 3.38 19.89
N VAL A 244 -7.38 3.60 20.08
CA VAL A 244 -6.89 4.84 20.70
C VAL A 244 -7.12 6.01 19.75
N ASP A 245 -7.86 7.02 20.21
CA ASP A 245 -8.26 8.16 19.37
C ASP A 245 -7.12 9.13 19.12
N ILE A 246 -6.27 9.37 20.13
CA ILE A 246 -5.20 10.37 20.10
C ILE A 246 -3.85 9.69 20.36
N ILE A 247 -3.02 9.62 19.32
CA ILE A 247 -1.68 9.02 19.39
C ILE A 247 -0.70 10.00 20.02
N ASN A 248 -0.17 9.63 21.18
CA ASN A 248 0.85 10.38 21.90
C ASN A 248 2.24 10.13 21.32
N THR A 249 3.01 11.18 21.03
CA THR A 249 4.38 11.04 20.52
C THR A 249 5.28 12.20 20.93
N ASP A 250 6.56 11.91 21.17
CA ASP A 250 7.62 12.91 21.24
C ASP A 250 8.31 13.08 19.85
N ARG A 251 7.91 12.29 18.85
CA ARG A 251 8.51 12.19 17.51
C ARG A 251 7.52 12.56 16.41
N VAL A 252 6.95 13.76 16.54
CA VAL A 252 5.82 14.24 15.73
C VAL A 252 5.97 13.99 14.24
N GLU A 253 7.06 14.42 13.61
CA GLU A 253 7.26 14.30 12.16
C GLU A 253 7.25 12.83 11.71
N LYS A 254 7.86 11.93 12.50
CA LYS A 254 7.89 10.50 12.18
C LYS A 254 6.54 9.83 12.36
N CYS A 255 5.81 10.20 13.41
CA CYS A 255 4.46 9.69 13.64
C CYS A 255 3.51 10.12 12.53
N ILE A 256 3.58 11.39 12.13
CA ILE A 256 2.76 11.93 11.05
C ILE A 256 3.13 11.30 9.70
N ASP A 257 4.41 11.13 9.42
CA ASP A 257 4.86 10.45 8.20
C ASP A 257 4.35 8.99 8.11
N PHE A 258 4.38 8.26 9.24
CA PHE A 258 3.83 6.92 9.31
C PHE A 258 2.33 6.89 8.97
N PHE A 259 1.53 7.80 9.55
CA PHE A 259 0.08 7.87 9.30
C PHE A 259 -0.30 8.60 8.00
N ARG A 260 0.64 9.20 7.27
CA ARG A 260 0.37 9.76 5.94
C ARG A 260 -0.06 8.64 5.00
N ASN A 261 -1.15 8.82 4.24
CA ASN A 261 -1.67 7.79 3.34
C ASN A 261 -1.87 6.43 4.04
N PHE A 262 -2.32 6.42 5.31
CA PHE A 262 -2.39 5.20 6.12
C PHE A 262 -3.26 4.10 5.52
N GLU A 263 -4.29 4.45 4.75
CA GLU A 263 -5.09 3.47 4.01
C GLU A 263 -4.29 2.70 2.96
N ASP A 264 -3.28 3.30 2.29
CA ASP A 264 -2.40 2.56 1.36
C ASP A 264 -1.44 1.62 2.07
N LYS A 265 -1.33 1.77 3.40
CA LYS A 265 -0.53 0.92 4.27
C LYS A 265 -1.34 -0.22 4.86
N ASN A 266 -2.65 -0.30 4.62
CA ASN A 266 -3.51 -1.32 5.22
C ASN A 266 -4.40 -1.98 4.18
N TYR A 267 -4.61 -3.28 4.30
CA TYR A 267 -5.54 -3.97 3.41
C TYR A 267 -6.16 -5.21 4.06
N ARG A 268 -7.39 -5.51 3.65
CA ARG A 268 -8.10 -6.77 3.91
C ARG A 268 -9.22 -6.92 2.87
N ILE A 269 -9.73 -8.13 2.72
CA ILE A 269 -10.96 -8.37 1.97
C ILE A 269 -12.15 -8.00 2.86
N GLU A 270 -13.12 -7.26 2.33
CA GLU A 270 -14.27 -6.76 3.09
C GLU A 270 -15.59 -7.30 2.55
N THR A 271 -16.39 -7.92 3.42
CA THR A 271 -17.72 -8.43 3.07
C THR A 271 -18.78 -7.35 3.26
N GLY A 272 -18.99 -6.49 2.26
CA GLY A 272 -20.04 -5.45 2.28
C GLY A 272 -19.83 -4.31 1.28
N THR A 273 -20.78 -3.37 1.21
CA THR A 273 -20.62 -2.14 0.42
C THR A 273 -19.82 -1.11 1.21
N HIS A 274 -18.59 -0.82 0.78
CA HIS A 274 -17.78 0.27 1.33
C HIS A 274 -17.77 1.49 0.41
N ASN A 275 -17.91 2.67 1.02
CA ASN A 275 -17.61 3.96 0.42
C ASN A 275 -16.15 4.32 0.77
N ALA A 276 -15.16 3.60 0.24
CA ALA A 276 -13.80 4.16 0.17
C ALA A 276 -13.84 5.34 -0.82
N HIS A 277 -12.99 6.36 -0.71
CA HIS A 277 -12.89 7.43 -1.73
C HIS A 277 -11.41 7.80 -1.86
N GLY A 278 -10.87 7.77 -3.09
CA GLY A 278 -9.52 8.25 -3.36
C GLY A 278 -8.79 7.46 -4.46
N MET A 279 -8.12 8.19 -5.34
CA MET A 279 -7.23 7.64 -6.36
C MET A 279 -5.78 7.82 -5.89
N VAL A 280 -5.00 6.75 -5.84
CA VAL A 280 -3.56 6.86 -5.63
C VAL A 280 -2.93 7.16 -6.98
N MET A 281 -2.55 8.42 -7.16
CA MET A 281 -1.75 8.86 -8.31
C MET A 281 -0.29 8.61 -8.01
N THR A 282 0.44 8.06 -8.98
CA THR A 282 1.87 7.84 -8.92
C THR A 282 2.59 9.11 -9.40
N ASP A 283 3.34 9.78 -8.53
CA ASP A 283 4.04 11.04 -8.89
C ASP A 283 5.33 10.81 -9.70
N ARG A 284 5.79 9.56 -9.85
CA ARG A 284 6.87 9.18 -10.75
C ARG A 284 6.71 7.75 -11.24
N LEU A 285 6.31 7.67 -12.49
CA LEU A 285 6.34 6.48 -13.31
C LEU A 285 7.37 6.78 -14.41
N ASP A 286 8.28 5.85 -14.65
CA ASP A 286 9.19 5.92 -15.80
C ASP A 286 8.39 6.11 -17.12
N LYS A 287 9.05 6.45 -18.23
CA LYS A 287 8.31 6.69 -19.48
C LYS A 287 7.48 5.47 -19.93
N ALA A 288 7.88 4.26 -19.56
CA ALA A 288 7.17 3.01 -19.85
C ALA A 288 5.82 2.88 -19.13
N THR A 289 5.67 3.52 -17.97
CA THR A 289 4.44 3.48 -17.15
C THR A 289 3.60 4.76 -17.26
N SER A 290 4.00 5.71 -18.11
CA SER A 290 3.34 7.02 -18.31
C SER A 290 1.86 6.98 -18.75
N GLY A 291 1.35 5.81 -19.17
CA GLY A 291 -0.06 5.59 -19.53
C GLY A 291 -0.91 4.92 -18.42
N PHE A 292 -0.29 4.40 -17.36
CA PHE A 292 -1.00 3.68 -16.30
C PHE A 292 -1.80 4.65 -15.43
N LYS A 293 -3.08 4.36 -15.23
CA LYS A 293 -4.03 5.26 -14.56
C LYS A 293 -3.92 5.25 -13.03
N GLY A 294 -3.03 4.46 -12.44
CA GLY A 294 -2.89 4.29 -11.01
C GLY A 294 -3.86 3.26 -10.41
N PHE A 295 -3.83 3.15 -9.09
CA PHE A 295 -4.67 2.23 -8.32
C PHE A 295 -5.84 3.00 -7.69
N ASP A 296 -7.05 2.69 -8.14
CA ASP A 296 -8.29 3.27 -7.62
C ASP A 296 -8.77 2.44 -6.42
N ARG A 297 -8.71 3.02 -5.22
CA ARG A 297 -8.98 2.29 -3.97
C ARG A 297 -10.36 1.65 -3.92
N GLU A 298 -11.37 2.33 -4.45
CA GLU A 298 -12.74 1.81 -4.49
C GLU A 298 -12.84 0.55 -5.36
N LYS A 299 -12.10 0.53 -6.47
CA LYS A 299 -12.18 -0.55 -7.44
C LYS A 299 -11.35 -1.78 -7.05
N ILE A 300 -10.26 -1.56 -6.32
CA ILE A 300 -9.36 -2.65 -5.90
C ILE A 300 -9.80 -3.31 -4.59
N GLN A 301 -10.73 -2.72 -3.82
CA GLN A 301 -11.29 -3.36 -2.64
C GLN A 301 -12.05 -4.64 -3.02
N LEU A 302 -11.49 -5.79 -2.68
CA LEU A 302 -12.10 -7.10 -2.94
C LEU A 302 -13.18 -7.43 -1.91
N THR A 303 -14.20 -8.15 -2.36
CA THR A 303 -15.29 -8.67 -1.53
C THR A 303 -15.19 -10.17 -1.26
N GLN A 304 -14.33 -10.86 -1.99
CA GLN A 304 -14.06 -12.28 -1.85
C GLN A 304 -12.60 -12.58 -2.22
N GLY A 305 -12.05 -13.63 -1.60
CA GLY A 305 -10.74 -14.15 -1.93
C GLY A 305 -10.72 -14.96 -3.23
N ILE A 306 -9.55 -15.43 -3.59
CA ILE A 306 -9.34 -16.36 -4.71
C ILE A 306 -9.32 -17.82 -4.22
N GLU A 307 -9.71 -18.73 -5.09
CA GLU A 307 -9.58 -20.16 -4.83
C GLU A 307 -8.11 -20.61 -4.90
N ILE A 308 -7.70 -21.42 -3.93
CA ILE A 308 -6.36 -22.01 -3.89
C ILE A 308 -6.39 -23.36 -4.60
N TYR A 309 -5.54 -23.52 -5.61
CA TYR A 309 -5.33 -24.82 -6.23
C TYR A 309 -4.29 -25.63 -5.45
N TYR A 310 -4.64 -26.87 -5.13
CA TYR A 310 -3.74 -27.83 -4.48
C TYR A 310 -3.25 -28.85 -5.51
N PRO A 311 -1.97 -28.81 -5.90
CA PRO A 311 -1.43 -29.73 -6.90
C PRO A 311 -1.53 -31.19 -6.44
N SER A 312 -1.73 -32.09 -7.41
CA SER A 312 -1.72 -33.54 -7.20
C SER A 312 -0.32 -34.11 -6.98
N TYR A 313 0.74 -33.34 -7.29
CA TYR A 313 2.15 -33.73 -7.24
C TYR A 313 2.50 -34.93 -8.13
N LEU A 314 1.70 -35.20 -9.18
CA LEU A 314 1.81 -36.44 -9.95
C LEU A 314 3.20 -36.68 -10.53
N ASN A 315 3.91 -35.63 -10.95
CA ASN A 315 5.23 -35.73 -11.61
C ASN A 315 6.25 -34.74 -11.07
N ASP A 316 5.95 -34.11 -9.93
CA ASP A 316 6.83 -33.13 -9.31
C ASP A 316 8.12 -33.78 -8.81
N GLY A 317 9.26 -33.19 -9.16
CA GLY A 317 10.58 -33.70 -8.77
C GLY A 317 11.03 -34.97 -9.48
N THR A 318 10.29 -35.44 -10.50
CA THR A 318 10.64 -36.66 -11.24
C THR A 318 11.67 -36.41 -12.33
N GLU A 319 12.36 -37.46 -12.80
CA GLU A 319 13.29 -37.40 -13.94
C GLU A 319 12.58 -37.62 -15.31
N LYS A 320 11.26 -37.37 -15.37
CA LYS A 320 10.52 -37.46 -16.63
C LYS A 320 11.01 -36.39 -17.60
N LYS A 321 10.88 -36.67 -18.89
CA LYS A 321 11.24 -35.71 -19.94
C LYS A 321 10.31 -34.49 -19.86
N VAL A 322 10.90 -33.30 -19.81
CA VAL A 322 10.17 -32.04 -19.96
C VAL A 322 9.87 -31.82 -21.44
N LYS A 323 8.60 -31.58 -21.75
CA LYS A 323 8.10 -31.23 -23.10
C LYS A 323 7.66 -29.78 -23.18
N ASN A 324 7.10 -29.24 -22.09
CA ASN A 324 6.63 -27.86 -22.06
C ASN A 324 7.26 -27.12 -20.87
N ILE A 325 7.52 -25.82 -21.05
CA ILE A 325 7.89 -24.92 -19.96
C ILE A 325 6.85 -23.80 -19.91
N ILE A 326 6.32 -23.56 -18.71
CA ILE A 326 5.56 -22.35 -18.38
C ILE A 326 6.41 -21.57 -17.36
N PHE A 327 6.81 -20.37 -17.74
CA PHE A 327 7.66 -19.51 -16.95
C PHE A 327 6.90 -18.26 -16.54
N LEU A 328 6.56 -18.16 -15.26
CA LEU A 328 5.77 -17.07 -14.71
C LEU A 328 6.67 -16.09 -13.96
N ILE A 329 6.54 -14.80 -14.29
CA ILE A 329 7.30 -13.70 -13.69
C ILE A 329 6.32 -12.74 -13.02
N GLY A 330 6.40 -12.61 -11.70
CA GLY A 330 5.76 -11.51 -10.99
C GLY A 330 6.75 -10.35 -10.93
N ASP A 331 6.55 -9.33 -11.76
CA ASP A 331 7.46 -8.17 -11.80
C ASP A 331 7.44 -7.48 -10.42
N GLY A 332 8.60 -7.20 -9.83
CA GLY A 332 8.67 -6.63 -8.46
C GLY A 332 8.24 -7.57 -7.32
N MET A 333 7.95 -8.85 -7.57
CA MET A 333 7.41 -9.80 -6.59
C MET A 333 8.47 -10.36 -5.62
N GLY A 334 8.72 -9.62 -4.54
CA GLY A 334 9.47 -10.09 -3.38
C GLY A 334 8.69 -11.00 -2.42
N LEU A 335 9.36 -11.52 -1.39
CA LEU A 335 8.73 -12.34 -0.35
C LEU A 335 7.67 -11.58 0.46
N ALA A 336 7.82 -10.26 0.61
CA ALA A 336 6.89 -9.43 1.36
C ALA A 336 5.54 -9.28 0.62
N GLN A 337 5.58 -9.10 -0.70
CA GLN A 337 4.41 -9.03 -1.58
C GLN A 337 3.63 -10.36 -1.52
N ILE A 338 4.35 -11.50 -1.59
CA ILE A 338 3.75 -12.84 -1.44
C ILE A 338 3.09 -12.99 -0.05
N ASN A 339 3.78 -12.60 1.03
CA ASN A 339 3.26 -12.78 2.38
C ASN A 339 2.08 -11.85 2.70
N ALA A 340 2.05 -10.64 2.13
CA ALA A 340 0.90 -9.75 2.22
C ALA A 340 -0.34 -10.39 1.58
N ALA A 341 -0.21 -10.91 0.35
CA ALA A 341 -1.31 -11.56 -0.36
C ALA A 341 -1.76 -12.86 0.33
N GLU A 342 -0.83 -13.67 0.85
CA GLU A 342 -1.13 -14.87 1.65
C GLU A 342 -1.93 -14.53 2.90
N THR A 343 -1.54 -13.48 3.63
CA THR A 343 -2.23 -13.06 4.85
C THR A 343 -3.66 -12.64 4.55
N VAL A 344 -3.86 -11.87 3.48
CA VAL A 344 -5.18 -11.34 3.10
C VAL A 344 -6.11 -12.44 2.58
N ASN A 345 -5.59 -13.36 1.77
CA ASN A 345 -6.38 -14.44 1.16
C ASN A 345 -6.48 -15.70 2.04
N ASN A 346 -5.69 -15.77 3.12
CA ASN A 346 -5.51 -16.96 3.96
C ASN A 346 -4.96 -18.18 3.17
N GLY A 347 -3.92 -17.93 2.38
CA GLY A 347 -3.23 -18.92 1.55
C GLY A 347 -3.11 -18.52 0.08
N LEU A 348 -2.20 -19.18 -0.64
CA LEU A 348 -1.95 -18.99 -2.07
C LEU A 348 -1.64 -20.34 -2.73
N THR A 349 -1.96 -20.46 -4.02
CA THR A 349 -1.58 -21.60 -4.86
C THR A 349 -0.08 -21.77 -4.92
N LEU A 350 0.65 -20.67 -5.11
CA LEU A 350 2.12 -20.60 -5.15
C LEU A 350 2.78 -21.35 -3.98
N LEU A 351 2.22 -21.22 -2.79
CA LEU A 351 2.78 -21.77 -1.55
C LEU A 351 2.59 -23.28 -1.41
N ASN A 352 1.88 -23.92 -2.34
CA ASN A 352 1.80 -25.38 -2.45
C ASN A 352 2.95 -25.98 -3.29
N ILE A 353 3.82 -25.17 -3.89
CA ILE A 353 4.98 -25.66 -4.63
C ILE A 353 6.11 -26.06 -3.66
N LYS A 354 6.69 -27.26 -3.83
CA LYS A 354 7.65 -27.85 -2.88
C LYS A 354 9.12 -27.53 -3.19
N SER A 355 9.49 -27.37 -4.45
CA SER A 355 10.86 -27.02 -4.83
C SER A 355 11.02 -25.49 -4.82
N ILE A 356 11.82 -25.00 -3.89
CA ILE A 356 12.00 -23.57 -3.60
C ILE A 356 13.49 -23.25 -3.55
N GLY A 357 13.88 -22.17 -4.22
CA GLY A 357 15.21 -21.59 -4.17
C GLY A 357 15.17 -20.08 -4.05
N LEU A 358 16.35 -19.47 -4.07
CA LEU A 358 16.54 -18.02 -4.12
C LEU A 358 17.46 -17.66 -5.29
N GLN A 359 17.15 -16.56 -5.97
CA GLN A 359 17.96 -16.01 -7.05
C GLN A 359 18.52 -14.62 -6.71
N MET A 360 19.78 -14.39 -7.10
CA MET A 360 20.44 -13.09 -7.11
C MET A 360 20.29 -12.44 -8.48
N ASN A 361 19.86 -11.18 -8.50
CA ASN A 361 19.36 -10.50 -9.69
C ASN A 361 20.19 -9.30 -10.14
N ASN A 362 21.36 -9.06 -9.56
CA ASN A 362 22.15 -7.86 -9.87
C ASN A 362 22.52 -7.80 -11.38
N PRO A 363 22.44 -6.61 -12.01
CA PRO A 363 22.87 -6.39 -13.38
C PRO A 363 24.41 -6.35 -13.46
N LYS A 364 24.96 -6.15 -14.66
CA LYS A 364 26.42 -6.05 -14.85
C LYS A 364 27.03 -4.75 -14.33
N ASP A 365 26.30 -3.65 -14.40
CA ASP A 365 26.79 -2.28 -14.23
C ASP A 365 26.30 -1.57 -12.96
N ALA A 366 25.43 -2.21 -12.18
CA ALA A 366 24.83 -1.62 -10.98
C ALA A 366 24.59 -2.64 -9.85
N TYR A 367 24.27 -2.13 -8.66
CA TYR A 367 23.89 -2.97 -7.51
C TYR A 367 22.41 -3.38 -7.57
N THR A 368 21.53 -2.50 -8.00
CA THR A 368 20.09 -2.78 -8.16
C THR A 368 19.77 -2.87 -9.65
N THR A 369 19.05 -3.93 -10.04
CA THR A 369 18.62 -4.14 -11.44
C THR A 369 17.39 -3.32 -11.77
N ASP A 370 17.21 -3.01 -13.05
CA ASP A 370 15.89 -2.69 -13.61
C ASP A 370 15.25 -3.94 -14.26
N SER A 371 13.98 -3.84 -14.66
CA SER A 371 13.25 -4.93 -15.32
C SER A 371 13.88 -5.33 -16.67
N ALA A 372 14.56 -4.39 -17.35
CA ALA A 372 15.27 -4.68 -18.58
C ALA A 372 16.42 -5.65 -18.36
N ALA A 373 17.36 -5.36 -17.46
CA ALA A 373 18.45 -6.27 -17.16
C ALA A 373 17.98 -7.54 -16.44
N GLY A 374 17.01 -7.42 -15.53
CA GLY A 374 16.42 -8.54 -14.79
C GLY A 374 15.75 -9.54 -15.73
N GLY A 375 14.82 -9.07 -16.55
CA GLY A 375 14.12 -9.85 -17.58
C GLY A 375 15.09 -10.43 -18.61
N SER A 376 16.09 -9.67 -19.06
CA SER A 376 17.12 -10.15 -20.01
C SER A 376 17.96 -11.30 -19.45
N ALA A 377 18.34 -11.22 -18.18
CA ALA A 377 19.09 -12.30 -17.54
C ALA A 377 18.27 -13.58 -17.42
N LEU A 378 16.97 -13.47 -17.14
CA LEU A 378 16.03 -14.60 -17.12
C LEU A 378 15.78 -15.16 -18.52
N ALA A 379 15.68 -14.30 -19.54
CA ALA A 379 15.40 -14.67 -20.91
C ALA A 379 16.60 -15.30 -21.63
N THR A 380 17.82 -14.85 -21.36
CA THR A 380 19.02 -15.20 -22.15
C THR A 380 20.04 -16.04 -21.40
N GLY A 381 19.98 -16.07 -20.07
CA GLY A 381 21.01 -16.71 -19.24
C GLY A 381 22.34 -15.93 -19.19
N GLU A 382 22.34 -14.69 -19.65
CA GLU A 382 23.48 -13.78 -19.60
C GLU A 382 23.08 -12.49 -18.88
N ALA A 383 23.91 -12.02 -17.95
CA ALA A 383 23.66 -10.72 -17.32
C ALA A 383 23.86 -9.60 -18.36
N THR A 384 23.08 -8.53 -18.26
CA THR A 384 23.20 -7.32 -19.09
C THR A 384 23.32 -6.09 -18.20
N ASP A 385 23.66 -4.96 -18.82
CA ASP A 385 23.64 -3.66 -18.16
C ASP A 385 22.18 -3.21 -18.02
N ASN A 386 21.88 -2.38 -17.03
CA ASN A 386 20.54 -1.81 -16.87
C ASN A 386 20.08 -1.14 -18.18
N ARG A 387 18.76 -1.11 -18.40
CA ARG A 387 18.09 -0.60 -19.61
C ARG A 387 18.29 -1.43 -20.87
N HIS A 388 19.19 -2.43 -20.89
CA HIS A 388 19.40 -3.27 -22.07
C HIS A 388 18.41 -4.45 -22.09
N ILE A 389 17.83 -4.69 -23.25
CA ILE A 389 16.92 -5.80 -23.52
C ILE A 389 17.65 -6.84 -24.37
N SER A 390 17.98 -7.98 -23.77
CA SER A 390 18.58 -9.17 -24.40
C SER A 390 19.72 -8.84 -25.38
N MET A 391 20.52 -7.83 -25.04
CA MET A 391 21.60 -7.28 -25.88
C MET A 391 22.75 -6.80 -25.00
N THR A 392 23.98 -6.91 -25.50
CA THR A 392 25.15 -6.30 -24.85
C THR A 392 25.28 -4.82 -25.23
N ASP A 393 26.02 -4.03 -24.45
CA ASP A 393 26.38 -2.62 -24.75
C ASP A 393 26.91 -2.38 -26.19
N ASN A 394 27.68 -3.33 -26.75
CA ASN A 394 28.18 -3.23 -28.13
C ASN A 394 27.15 -3.61 -29.22
N GLY A 395 25.86 -3.72 -28.88
CA GLY A 395 24.79 -4.07 -29.82
C GLY A 395 24.73 -5.56 -30.20
N LYS A 396 25.50 -6.44 -29.55
CA LYS A 396 25.45 -7.88 -29.82
C LYS A 396 24.19 -8.48 -29.17
N VAL A 397 23.34 -9.08 -30.00
CA VAL A 397 22.16 -9.85 -29.59
C VAL A 397 22.58 -11.04 -28.72
N ASN A 398 21.92 -11.19 -27.58
CA ASN A 398 21.91 -12.42 -26.78
C ASN A 398 20.58 -13.13 -27.07
N PRO A 399 20.60 -14.31 -27.74
CA PRO A 399 19.37 -15.03 -28.03
C PRO A 399 18.62 -15.38 -26.75
N SER A 400 17.32 -15.09 -26.75
CA SER A 400 16.40 -15.40 -25.67
C SER A 400 15.95 -16.86 -25.72
N PHE A 401 15.27 -17.34 -24.69
CA PHE A 401 14.79 -18.72 -24.62
C PHE A 401 13.81 -19.03 -25.77
N THR A 402 13.00 -18.06 -26.19
CA THR A 402 12.07 -18.21 -27.33
C THR A 402 12.82 -18.40 -28.64
N ASP A 403 13.98 -17.76 -28.84
CA ASP A 403 14.83 -17.99 -30.02
C ASP A 403 15.27 -19.46 -30.08
N TYR A 404 15.81 -19.98 -28.97
CA TYR A 404 16.25 -21.38 -28.90
C TYR A 404 15.08 -22.38 -29.03
N ALA A 405 13.93 -22.08 -28.44
CA ALA A 405 12.75 -22.93 -28.52
C ALA A 405 12.17 -22.95 -29.94
N TYR A 406 12.09 -21.79 -30.59
CA TYR A 406 11.63 -21.65 -31.97
C TYR A 406 12.51 -22.45 -32.95
N ASP A 407 13.84 -22.34 -32.84
CA ASP A 407 14.80 -23.07 -33.68
C ASP A 407 14.66 -24.60 -33.56
N LYS A 408 14.01 -25.07 -32.49
CA LYS A 408 13.77 -26.49 -32.20
C LYS A 408 12.33 -26.91 -32.54
N GLY A 409 11.57 -26.03 -33.18
CA GLY A 409 10.21 -26.26 -33.65
C GLY A 409 9.15 -26.20 -32.56
N MET A 410 9.47 -25.64 -31.39
CA MET A 410 8.50 -25.45 -30.31
C MET A 410 7.60 -24.25 -30.59
N ALA A 411 6.37 -24.28 -30.08
CA ALA A 411 5.52 -23.09 -30.05
C ALA A 411 6.02 -22.14 -28.94
N CYS A 412 6.05 -20.84 -29.23
CA CYS A 412 6.53 -19.82 -28.29
C CYS A 412 5.43 -18.80 -28.00
N GLY A 413 5.17 -18.53 -26.72
CA GLY A 413 4.17 -17.56 -26.28
C GLY A 413 4.69 -16.60 -25.22
N VAL A 414 4.20 -15.37 -25.27
CA VAL A 414 4.43 -14.33 -24.26
C VAL A 414 3.08 -13.69 -23.90
N ILE A 415 2.75 -13.65 -22.61
CA ILE A 415 1.52 -13.05 -22.08
C ILE A 415 1.91 -12.12 -20.93
N THR A 416 1.37 -10.90 -20.91
CA THR A 416 1.59 -9.93 -19.84
C THR A 416 0.32 -9.20 -19.46
N LEU A 417 0.10 -8.94 -18.16
CA LEU A 417 -0.82 -7.89 -17.70
C LEU A 417 -0.13 -6.51 -17.69
N GLY A 418 0.44 -6.12 -18.83
CA GLY A 418 1.14 -4.85 -19.00
C GLY A 418 1.21 -4.48 -20.47
N ASN A 419 2.04 -3.49 -20.79
CA ASN A 419 2.28 -3.09 -22.17
C ASN A 419 3.11 -4.16 -22.89
N LEU A 420 2.73 -4.49 -24.13
CA LEU A 420 3.43 -5.48 -24.95
C LEU A 420 4.91 -5.19 -25.18
N ALA A 421 5.31 -3.91 -25.20
CA ALA A 421 6.68 -3.48 -25.42
C ALA A 421 7.42 -3.09 -24.13
N ASP A 422 6.85 -3.37 -22.96
CA ASP A 422 7.60 -3.20 -21.72
C ASP A 422 8.77 -4.22 -21.63
N ALA A 423 9.71 -3.95 -20.72
CA ALA A 423 10.99 -4.60 -20.68
C ALA A 423 10.93 -6.11 -20.50
N THR A 424 10.17 -6.59 -19.50
CA THR A 424 10.04 -8.01 -19.17
C THR A 424 9.48 -8.83 -20.34
N PRO A 425 8.35 -8.48 -21.00
CA PRO A 425 7.87 -9.22 -22.16
C PRO A 425 8.77 -9.04 -23.39
N ALA A 426 9.32 -7.83 -23.61
CA ALA A 426 10.23 -7.58 -24.72
C ALA A 426 11.52 -8.40 -24.65
N ALA A 427 12.03 -8.73 -23.46
CA ALA A 427 13.22 -9.57 -23.30
C ALA A 427 13.08 -10.97 -23.94
N PHE A 428 11.85 -11.44 -24.16
CA PHE A 428 11.55 -12.74 -24.77
C PHE A 428 11.21 -12.67 -26.27
N TYR A 429 11.32 -11.51 -26.93
CA TYR A 429 11.11 -11.43 -28.37
C TYR A 429 11.92 -10.35 -29.08
N GLY A 430 12.34 -9.31 -28.38
CA GLY A 430 13.05 -8.15 -28.90
C GLY A 430 14.44 -8.02 -28.31
N HIS A 431 15.25 -7.18 -28.95
CA HIS A 431 16.59 -6.87 -28.49
C HIS A 431 16.87 -5.37 -28.71
N ALA A 432 17.34 -4.68 -27.68
CA ALA A 432 17.75 -3.27 -27.76
C ALA A 432 18.79 -2.95 -26.70
N THR A 433 19.63 -1.95 -26.94
CA THR A 433 20.50 -1.37 -25.90
C THR A 433 19.75 -0.41 -24.99
N GLU A 434 18.48 -0.10 -25.30
CA GLU A 434 17.66 0.85 -24.58
C GLU A 434 16.19 0.39 -24.57
N ARG A 435 15.64 0.14 -23.39
CA ARG A 435 14.25 -0.32 -23.18
C ARG A 435 13.20 0.66 -23.74
N ASP A 436 13.50 1.94 -23.79
CA ASP A 436 12.61 2.97 -24.34
C ASP A 436 12.57 2.99 -25.89
N ASP A 437 13.41 2.18 -26.57
CA ASP A 437 13.37 1.96 -28.02
C ASP A 437 12.34 0.88 -28.39
N THR A 438 11.09 1.15 -28.03
CA THR A 438 9.94 0.28 -28.32
C THR A 438 9.76 0.03 -29.83
N ASP A 439 10.19 0.96 -30.68
CA ASP A 439 10.19 0.82 -32.13
C ASP A 439 11.13 -0.31 -32.57
N GLN A 440 12.38 -0.33 -32.07
CA GLN A 440 13.34 -1.40 -32.32
C GLN A 440 12.87 -2.74 -31.74
N LEU A 441 12.36 -2.75 -30.51
CA LEU A 441 11.90 -3.97 -29.85
C LEU A 441 10.79 -4.67 -30.66
N THR A 442 9.80 -3.90 -31.10
CA THR A 442 8.66 -4.45 -31.86
C THR A 442 9.00 -4.79 -33.31
N ASP A 443 10.08 -4.25 -33.89
CA ASP A 443 10.58 -4.68 -35.21
C ASP A 443 10.95 -6.18 -35.22
N TYR A 444 11.45 -6.73 -34.11
CA TYR A 444 11.79 -8.16 -34.01
C TYR A 444 10.58 -9.11 -34.09
N LEU A 445 9.36 -8.61 -33.86
CA LEU A 445 8.15 -9.42 -34.08
C LEU A 445 7.97 -9.78 -35.57
N LEU A 446 8.59 -9.03 -36.49
CA LEU A 446 8.58 -9.33 -37.91
C LEU A 446 9.35 -10.62 -38.26
N ASP A 447 10.28 -11.07 -37.40
CA ASP A 447 10.95 -12.37 -37.55
C ASP A 447 9.97 -13.55 -37.44
N GLY A 448 8.79 -13.34 -36.87
CA GLY A 448 7.72 -14.34 -36.85
C GLY A 448 7.99 -15.49 -35.87
N LYS A 449 8.85 -15.30 -34.85
CA LYS A 449 9.26 -16.38 -33.93
C LYS A 449 8.20 -16.74 -32.89
N LEU A 450 7.29 -15.83 -32.57
CA LEU A 450 6.21 -16.10 -31.62
C LEU A 450 5.00 -16.75 -32.31
N THR A 451 4.36 -17.68 -31.61
CA THR A 451 3.02 -18.19 -31.90
C THR A 451 1.94 -17.31 -31.26
N LEU A 452 2.22 -16.77 -30.08
CA LEU A 452 1.32 -15.92 -29.30
C LEU A 452 2.07 -14.76 -28.64
N LEU A 453 1.54 -13.56 -28.78
CA LEU A 453 1.86 -12.41 -27.94
C LEU A 453 0.54 -11.83 -27.42
N ALA A 454 0.39 -11.59 -26.12
CA ALA A 454 -0.83 -11.01 -25.54
C ALA A 454 -0.53 -10.03 -24.41
N GLY A 455 -1.16 -8.86 -24.45
CA GLY A 455 -1.03 -7.80 -23.45
C GLY A 455 -1.80 -6.54 -23.87
N GLY A 456 -1.46 -5.40 -23.26
CA GLY A 456 -2.00 -4.08 -23.60
C GLY A 456 -1.16 -3.30 -24.62
N GLY A 457 -1.47 -2.02 -24.81
CA GLY A 457 -0.59 -1.11 -25.56
C GLY A 457 -0.60 -1.30 -27.09
N MET A 458 -1.75 -1.21 -27.76
CA MET A 458 -1.82 -1.23 -29.25
C MET A 458 -1.03 -0.08 -29.90
N ASP A 459 -0.86 1.02 -29.17
CA ASP A 459 -0.14 2.22 -29.56
C ASP A 459 1.33 1.96 -29.91
N VAL A 460 1.97 0.94 -29.34
CA VAL A 460 3.36 0.56 -29.69
C VAL A 460 3.51 0.13 -31.16
N PHE A 461 2.41 -0.27 -31.80
CA PHE A 461 2.40 -0.60 -33.23
C PHE A 461 1.93 0.57 -34.10
N THR A 462 1.12 1.49 -33.56
CA THR A 462 0.44 2.54 -34.34
C THR A 462 1.04 3.93 -34.20
N ASP A 463 1.65 4.25 -33.06
CA ASP A 463 2.27 5.55 -32.77
C ASP A 463 3.80 5.46 -32.65
N ARG A 464 4.41 4.99 -33.73
CA ARG A 464 5.86 4.83 -33.81
C ARG A 464 6.59 6.13 -34.10
N LYS A 465 7.81 6.26 -33.58
CA LYS A 465 8.70 7.40 -33.84
C LYS A 465 9.26 7.34 -35.25
N ASP A 466 9.60 6.14 -35.72
CA ASP A 466 10.16 5.89 -37.06
C ASP A 466 9.12 5.92 -38.21
N LYS A 467 7.83 6.05 -37.87
CA LYS A 467 6.70 6.12 -38.81
C LYS A 467 6.54 4.91 -39.73
N LYS A 468 7.16 3.76 -39.42
CA LYS A 468 6.90 2.51 -40.13
C LYS A 468 5.50 1.99 -39.79
N ASP A 469 4.79 1.47 -40.80
CA ASP A 469 3.53 0.74 -40.59
C ASP A 469 3.81 -0.75 -40.36
N ILE A 470 4.37 -1.07 -39.20
CA ILE A 470 4.65 -2.47 -38.84
C ILE A 470 3.37 -3.26 -38.59
N LEU A 471 2.27 -2.60 -38.20
CA LEU A 471 0.99 -3.29 -37.94
C LEU A 471 0.47 -3.96 -39.22
N SER A 472 0.57 -3.29 -40.36
CA SER A 472 0.22 -3.88 -41.66
C SER A 472 1.13 -5.05 -42.05
N GLU A 473 2.43 -4.99 -41.72
CA GLU A 473 3.36 -6.10 -41.95
C GLU A 473 3.07 -7.29 -41.03
N LEU A 474 2.81 -7.04 -39.75
CA LEU A 474 2.45 -8.06 -38.77
C LEU A 474 1.16 -8.78 -39.18
N LYS A 475 0.15 -8.08 -39.70
CA LYS A 475 -1.11 -8.67 -40.21
C LYS A 475 -0.92 -9.70 -41.33
N LYS A 476 0.24 -9.72 -42.01
CA LYS A 476 0.54 -10.73 -43.03
C LYS A 476 0.85 -12.10 -42.44
N GLN A 477 1.26 -12.16 -41.17
CA GLN A 477 1.69 -13.38 -40.49
C GLN A 477 0.97 -13.65 -39.16
N TYR A 478 0.35 -12.63 -38.57
CA TYR A 478 -0.40 -12.70 -37.33
C TYR A 478 -1.84 -12.27 -37.54
N ARG A 479 -2.78 -12.97 -36.91
CA ARG A 479 -4.08 -12.41 -36.60
C ARG A 479 -3.93 -11.44 -35.44
N ILE A 480 -4.37 -10.19 -35.64
CA ILE A 480 -4.39 -9.17 -34.60
C ILE A 480 -5.79 -9.13 -33.98
N THR A 481 -5.89 -9.20 -32.65
CA THR A 481 -7.15 -9.05 -31.91
C THR A 481 -6.97 -8.09 -30.73
N ASN A 482 -8.08 -7.52 -30.26
CA ASN A 482 -8.15 -6.68 -29.06
C ASN A 482 -8.97 -7.33 -27.93
N ASP A 483 -9.30 -8.61 -28.06
CA ASP A 483 -9.98 -9.39 -27.02
C ASP A 483 -9.17 -10.66 -26.75
N PHE A 484 -8.62 -10.78 -25.54
CA PHE A 484 -7.82 -11.94 -25.14
C PHE A 484 -8.61 -13.26 -25.24
N LYS A 485 -9.96 -13.21 -25.18
CA LYS A 485 -10.81 -14.39 -25.33
C LYS A 485 -10.74 -15.01 -26.72
N GLU A 486 -10.30 -14.24 -27.72
CA GLU A 486 -10.18 -14.70 -29.10
C GLU A 486 -8.81 -15.33 -29.42
N ILE A 487 -7.88 -15.41 -28.46
CA ILE A 487 -6.52 -15.92 -28.70
C ILE A 487 -6.55 -17.31 -29.35
N ASN A 488 -7.39 -18.21 -28.84
CA ASN A 488 -7.45 -19.63 -29.26
C ASN A 488 -8.55 -19.95 -30.29
N ASN A 489 -9.12 -18.96 -30.98
CA ASN A 489 -10.24 -19.16 -31.91
C ASN A 489 -9.88 -19.95 -33.19
N ASP A 490 -8.60 -19.98 -33.56
CA ASP A 490 -8.08 -20.63 -34.76
C ASP A 490 -6.61 -21.04 -34.59
N ASP A 491 -6.04 -21.64 -35.63
CA ASP A 491 -4.64 -22.11 -35.65
C ASP A 491 -3.64 -21.04 -36.12
N SER A 492 -4.08 -19.80 -36.40
CA SER A 492 -3.19 -18.71 -36.82
C SER A 492 -2.26 -18.29 -35.69
N LYS A 493 -1.10 -17.69 -35.99
CA LYS A 493 -0.32 -16.98 -34.97
C LYS A 493 -1.08 -15.73 -34.54
N VAL A 494 -1.01 -15.34 -33.27
CA VAL A 494 -1.82 -14.25 -32.73
C VAL A 494 -0.99 -13.20 -32.01
N ILE A 495 -1.30 -11.93 -32.26
CA ILE A 495 -0.95 -10.80 -31.39
C ILE A 495 -2.26 -10.25 -30.84
N CYS A 496 -2.42 -10.27 -29.52
CA CYS A 496 -3.54 -9.68 -28.81
C CYS A 496 -3.08 -8.41 -28.09
N ALA A 497 -3.69 -7.28 -28.45
CA ALA A 497 -3.48 -6.00 -27.78
C ALA A 497 -4.82 -5.53 -27.20
N ASP A 498 -5.13 -6.04 -26.00
CA ASP A 498 -6.36 -5.78 -25.27
C ASP A 498 -6.13 -4.73 -24.18
N GLY A 499 -6.78 -3.58 -24.32
CA GLY A 499 -6.61 -2.46 -23.38
C GLY A 499 -7.00 -2.80 -21.93
N ARG A 500 -7.80 -3.86 -21.69
CA ARG A 500 -8.12 -4.32 -20.33
C ARG A 500 -6.90 -4.92 -19.62
N MET A 501 -5.97 -5.52 -20.38
CA MET A 501 -4.75 -6.12 -19.82
C MET A 501 -3.77 -5.05 -19.30
N ASP A 502 -3.95 -3.78 -19.66
CA ASP A 502 -3.15 -2.64 -19.17
C ASP A 502 -3.72 -2.00 -17.90
N LEU A 503 -4.94 -2.38 -17.48
CA LEU A 503 -5.61 -1.82 -16.30
C LEU A 503 -5.25 -2.58 -15.02
N ALA A 504 -5.26 -1.88 -13.89
CA ALA A 504 -5.15 -2.48 -12.57
C ALA A 504 -6.21 -3.57 -12.38
N ALA A 505 -5.83 -4.66 -11.71
CA ALA A 505 -6.74 -5.72 -11.31
C ALA A 505 -7.77 -5.17 -10.32
N THR A 506 -9.02 -5.60 -10.52
CA THR A 506 -10.17 -5.27 -9.69
C THR A 506 -10.95 -6.57 -9.45
N GLN A 507 -11.97 -6.54 -8.58
CA GLN A 507 -12.82 -7.72 -8.37
C GLN A 507 -13.37 -8.33 -9.66
N GLY A 508 -13.66 -7.52 -10.69
CA GLY A 508 -14.21 -7.97 -11.96
C GLY A 508 -13.18 -8.27 -13.06
N THR A 509 -11.90 -8.03 -12.82
CA THR A 509 -10.80 -8.25 -13.79
C THR A 509 -9.67 -9.11 -13.24
N LEU A 510 -9.80 -9.60 -12.00
CA LEU A 510 -8.79 -10.39 -11.30
C LEU A 510 -8.38 -11.66 -12.05
N ASP A 511 -9.28 -12.23 -12.84
CA ASP A 511 -9.13 -13.50 -13.56
C ASP A 511 -8.54 -13.37 -14.97
N ILE A 512 -8.33 -12.15 -15.49
CA ILE A 512 -7.88 -11.94 -16.88
C ILE A 512 -6.55 -12.66 -17.16
N LEU A 513 -5.55 -12.55 -16.28
CA LEU A 513 -4.26 -13.23 -16.49
C LEU A 513 -4.41 -14.75 -16.48
N ALA A 514 -5.25 -15.28 -15.59
CA ALA A 514 -5.52 -16.70 -15.50
C ALA A 514 -6.23 -17.21 -16.76
N GLU A 515 -7.27 -16.53 -17.23
CA GLU A 515 -8.00 -16.91 -18.43
C GLU A 515 -7.12 -16.79 -19.68
N ALA A 516 -6.33 -15.72 -19.81
CA ALA A 516 -5.34 -15.57 -20.88
C ALA A 516 -4.27 -16.68 -20.85
N THR A 517 -3.77 -17.03 -19.65
CA THR A 517 -2.82 -18.14 -19.46
C THR A 517 -3.41 -19.46 -19.93
N ARG A 518 -4.64 -19.80 -19.50
CA ARG A 518 -5.33 -21.02 -19.93
C ARG A 518 -5.51 -21.07 -21.45
N LEU A 519 -6.00 -19.99 -22.06
CA LEU A 519 -6.19 -19.91 -23.51
C LEU A 519 -4.85 -19.97 -24.28
N GLY A 520 -3.80 -19.35 -23.74
CA GLY A 520 -2.45 -19.40 -24.29
C GLY A 520 -1.85 -20.81 -24.27
N ILE A 521 -1.98 -21.53 -23.16
CA ILE A 521 -1.60 -22.94 -23.05
C ILE A 521 -2.35 -23.77 -24.11
N GLU A 522 -3.65 -23.57 -24.27
CA GLU A 522 -4.45 -24.29 -25.26
C GLU A 522 -4.06 -23.97 -26.71
N LYS A 523 -3.67 -22.73 -27.01
CA LYS A 523 -3.14 -22.31 -28.30
C LYS A 523 -1.82 -23.01 -28.60
N LEU A 524 -0.85 -22.88 -27.70
CA LEU A 524 0.51 -23.34 -27.90
C LEU A 524 0.60 -24.86 -28.01
N ARG A 525 -0.18 -25.60 -27.21
CA ARG A 525 -0.21 -27.07 -27.28
C ARG A 525 -0.75 -27.61 -28.61
N LYS A 526 -1.59 -26.85 -29.32
CA LYS A 526 -2.10 -27.22 -30.66
C LYS A 526 -1.09 -26.88 -31.75
N ALA A 527 -0.32 -25.81 -31.55
CA ALA A 527 0.58 -25.26 -32.56
C ALA A 527 1.85 -26.10 -32.82
N SER A 528 2.28 -26.94 -31.87
CA SER A 528 3.46 -27.80 -32.05
C SER A 528 3.36 -29.13 -31.31
N ASP A 529 3.75 -30.22 -31.99
CA ASP A 529 3.93 -31.54 -31.39
C ASP A 529 5.21 -31.65 -30.55
N LYS A 530 6.17 -30.74 -30.76
CA LYS A 530 7.46 -30.65 -30.04
C LYS A 530 7.34 -30.05 -28.64
N GLY A 531 6.17 -29.54 -28.29
CA GLY A 531 5.92 -28.83 -27.02
C GLY A 531 6.03 -27.32 -27.18
N PHE A 532 6.00 -26.61 -26.05
CA PHE A 532 5.98 -25.15 -26.06
C PHE A 532 6.78 -24.51 -24.91
N PHE A 533 7.16 -23.26 -25.12
CA PHE A 533 7.61 -22.34 -24.09
C PHE A 533 6.58 -21.20 -23.98
N LEU A 534 6.10 -20.94 -22.77
CA LEU A 534 5.18 -19.85 -22.47
C LEU A 534 5.75 -19.00 -21.34
N MET A 535 5.96 -17.71 -21.58
CA MET A 535 6.21 -16.73 -20.53
C MET A 535 4.89 -16.03 -20.16
N VAL A 536 4.60 -15.91 -18.87
CA VAL A 536 3.44 -15.21 -18.31
C VAL A 536 3.90 -14.19 -17.28
N GLU A 537 3.42 -12.96 -17.37
CA GLU A 537 3.86 -11.89 -16.49
C GLU A 537 2.69 -11.22 -15.74
N GLY A 538 2.85 -11.10 -14.42
CA GLY A 538 2.07 -10.20 -13.57
C GLY A 538 2.81 -8.87 -13.38
N ALA A 539 2.77 -7.99 -14.38
CA ALA A 539 3.58 -6.77 -14.42
C ALA A 539 3.25 -5.75 -13.31
N LYS A 540 1.99 -5.68 -12.89
CA LYS A 540 1.51 -4.59 -12.03
C LYS A 540 1.80 -4.76 -10.54
N ILE A 541 2.40 -5.89 -10.14
CA ILE A 541 2.94 -6.04 -8.77
C ILE A 541 4.04 -4.99 -8.54
N ASP A 542 4.92 -4.80 -9.53
CA ASP A 542 5.93 -3.74 -9.55
C ASP A 542 5.32 -2.34 -9.52
N TYR A 543 4.31 -2.09 -10.39
CA TYR A 543 3.67 -0.79 -10.46
C TYR A 543 3.05 -0.40 -9.11
N ALA A 544 2.49 -1.38 -8.38
CA ALA A 544 1.97 -1.18 -7.05
C ALA A 544 3.07 -0.92 -6.01
N GLY A 545 4.23 -1.55 -6.16
CA GLY A 545 5.43 -1.27 -5.38
C GLY A 545 5.92 0.17 -5.57
N HIS A 546 6.07 0.64 -6.81
CA HIS A 546 6.42 2.03 -7.12
C HIS A 546 5.39 3.03 -6.58
N ALA A 547 4.10 2.66 -6.64
CA ALA A 547 3.01 3.47 -6.10
C ALA A 547 2.93 3.46 -4.56
N ASN A 548 3.74 2.65 -3.88
CA ASN A 548 3.64 2.37 -2.44
C ASN A 548 2.21 1.96 -2.03
N SER A 549 1.52 1.21 -2.90
CA SER A 549 0.14 0.77 -2.70
C SER A 549 0.12 -0.67 -2.21
N LEU A 550 -0.11 -0.89 -0.91
CA LEU A 550 -0.31 -2.23 -0.36
C LEU A 550 -1.56 -2.92 -0.94
N PRO A 551 -2.73 -2.25 -1.08
CA PRO A 551 -3.88 -2.84 -1.75
C PRO A 551 -3.56 -3.28 -3.19
N GLY A 552 -2.89 -2.44 -3.98
CA GLY A 552 -2.46 -2.81 -5.34
C GLY A 552 -1.56 -4.04 -5.35
N SER A 553 -0.53 -4.05 -4.50
CA SER A 553 0.43 -5.17 -4.43
C SER A 553 -0.25 -6.49 -4.07
N VAL A 554 -1.22 -6.45 -3.15
CA VAL A 554 -2.00 -7.63 -2.79
C VAL A 554 -2.87 -8.09 -3.96
N VAL A 555 -3.67 -7.20 -4.55
CA VAL A 555 -4.65 -7.57 -5.58
C VAL A 555 -3.98 -8.08 -6.85
N GLU A 556 -2.88 -7.45 -7.29
CA GLU A 556 -2.12 -7.91 -8.45
C GLU A 556 -1.42 -9.26 -8.18
N MET A 557 -0.92 -9.47 -6.96
CA MET A 557 -0.36 -10.76 -6.55
C MET A 557 -1.44 -11.87 -6.54
N LEU A 558 -2.67 -11.57 -6.13
CA LEU A 558 -3.79 -12.51 -6.23
C LEU A 558 -4.18 -12.81 -7.68
N SER A 559 -4.17 -11.81 -8.57
CA SER A 559 -4.37 -12.05 -10.01
C SER A 559 -3.30 -12.99 -10.58
N PHE A 560 -2.04 -12.77 -10.20
CA PHE A 560 -0.92 -13.60 -10.60
C PHE A 560 -1.01 -15.04 -10.05
N ASP A 561 -1.43 -15.22 -8.79
CA ASP A 561 -1.64 -16.55 -8.19
C ASP A 561 -2.72 -17.38 -8.91
N MET A 562 -3.77 -16.73 -9.43
CA MET A 562 -4.76 -17.41 -10.28
C MET A 562 -4.14 -17.92 -11.60
N ALA A 563 -3.18 -17.20 -12.19
CA ALA A 563 -2.46 -17.67 -13.38
C ALA A 563 -1.50 -18.82 -13.06
N ILE A 564 -0.84 -18.77 -11.89
CA ILE A 564 -0.05 -19.88 -11.37
C ILE A 564 -0.93 -21.13 -11.22
N ALA A 565 -2.17 -20.99 -10.72
CA ALA A 565 -3.11 -22.09 -10.62
C ALA A 565 -3.42 -22.74 -11.98
N GLU A 566 -3.65 -21.97 -13.03
CA GLU A 566 -3.86 -22.51 -14.38
C GLU A 566 -2.63 -23.24 -14.92
N ALA A 567 -1.42 -22.73 -14.66
CA ALA A 567 -0.18 -23.40 -15.04
C ALA A 567 -0.01 -24.75 -14.32
N LEU A 568 -0.26 -24.80 -13.01
CA LEU A 568 -0.16 -26.03 -12.22
C LEU A 568 -1.23 -27.06 -12.61
N LYS A 569 -2.48 -26.63 -12.85
CA LYS A 569 -3.56 -27.49 -13.37
C LYS A 569 -3.14 -28.17 -14.67
N PHE A 570 -2.52 -27.42 -15.59
CA PHE A 570 -2.04 -27.99 -16.84
C PHE A 570 -0.87 -28.96 -16.63
N ALA A 571 0.09 -28.61 -15.78
CA ALA A 571 1.23 -29.48 -15.49
C ALA A 571 0.80 -30.83 -14.91
N ASP A 572 -0.21 -30.84 -14.06
CA ASP A 572 -0.80 -32.05 -13.51
C ASP A 572 -1.57 -32.88 -14.53
N SER A 573 -2.15 -32.24 -15.54
CA SER A 573 -2.93 -32.93 -16.57
C SER A 573 -2.07 -33.79 -17.52
N ASN A 574 -0.78 -33.49 -17.67
CA ASN A 574 0.09 -34.18 -18.63
C ASN A 574 1.37 -34.78 -18.05
N GLY A 575 1.88 -34.25 -16.93
CA GLY A 575 3.10 -34.76 -16.31
C GLY A 575 4.41 -34.55 -17.07
N GLU A 576 4.40 -33.75 -18.13
CA GLU A 576 5.55 -33.43 -18.99
C GLU A 576 5.82 -31.91 -19.03
N THR A 577 5.28 -31.15 -18.08
CA THR A 577 5.40 -29.69 -18.02
C THR A 577 6.16 -29.26 -16.79
N LEU A 578 7.17 -28.42 -17.00
CA LEU A 578 7.89 -27.72 -15.95
C LEU A 578 7.28 -26.33 -15.79
N VAL A 579 6.82 -26.01 -14.59
CA VAL A 579 6.34 -24.68 -14.21
C VAL A 579 7.37 -24.03 -13.31
N ILE A 580 7.75 -22.80 -13.61
CA ILE A 580 8.69 -22.01 -12.80
C ILE A 580 8.03 -20.67 -12.53
N VAL A 581 8.04 -20.23 -11.27
CA VAL A 581 7.54 -18.93 -10.84
C VAL A 581 8.68 -18.18 -10.17
N THR A 582 8.96 -16.96 -10.58
CA THR A 582 9.95 -16.09 -9.94
C THR A 582 9.61 -14.62 -10.19
N ALA A 583 10.54 -13.74 -9.85
CA ALA A 583 10.52 -12.31 -10.13
C ALA A 583 11.83 -11.90 -10.81
N ASP A 584 11.86 -10.71 -11.36
CA ASP A 584 13.04 -10.04 -11.92
C ASP A 584 13.75 -9.15 -10.88
N HIS A 585 12.98 -8.42 -10.05
CA HIS A 585 13.40 -7.71 -8.85
C HIS A 585 12.31 -7.63 -7.76
N GLU A 586 12.64 -6.98 -6.64
CA GLU A 586 11.67 -6.57 -5.62
C GLU A 586 11.46 -5.07 -5.75
N THR A 587 10.24 -4.59 -5.48
CA THR A 587 9.91 -3.18 -5.64
C THR A 587 9.29 -2.57 -4.38
N GLY A 588 9.84 -1.42 -3.98
CA GLY A 588 9.38 -0.56 -2.90
C GLY A 588 9.95 -0.90 -1.51
N GLY A 589 10.67 -2.02 -1.37
CA GLY A 589 11.19 -2.49 -0.10
C GLY A 589 10.08 -2.69 0.93
N LEU A 590 9.01 -3.37 0.51
CA LEU A 590 7.82 -3.59 1.32
C LEU A 590 8.19 -4.32 2.62
N THR A 591 7.89 -3.70 3.75
CA THR A 591 8.04 -4.28 5.09
C THR A 591 6.67 -4.49 5.71
N LEU A 592 6.40 -5.70 6.18
CA LEU A 592 5.16 -6.02 6.90
C LEU A 592 5.30 -5.64 8.37
N ILE A 593 4.41 -4.78 8.85
CA ILE A 593 4.49 -4.16 10.18
C ILE A 593 3.57 -4.87 11.18
N ASP A 594 2.37 -5.23 10.74
CA ASP A 594 1.33 -5.84 11.58
C ASP A 594 0.34 -6.61 10.70
N GLY A 595 -0.49 -7.44 11.32
CA GLY A 595 -1.54 -8.16 10.63
C GLY A 595 -2.38 -9.06 11.54
N ASN A 596 -3.52 -9.50 11.03
CA ASN A 596 -4.41 -10.44 11.68
C ASN A 596 -4.85 -11.50 10.68
N ARG A 597 -4.38 -12.75 10.90
CA ARG A 597 -4.69 -13.90 10.04
C ARG A 597 -6.15 -14.30 10.06
N GLU A 598 -6.86 -14.10 11.17
CA GLU A 598 -8.29 -14.45 11.25
C GLU A 598 -9.15 -13.51 10.41
N THR A 599 -8.79 -12.22 10.37
CA THR A 599 -9.53 -11.21 9.61
C THR A 599 -8.96 -10.93 8.22
N GLY A 600 -7.80 -11.51 7.89
CA GLY A 600 -7.04 -11.19 6.68
C GLY A 600 -6.53 -9.75 6.63
N LEU A 601 -6.34 -9.10 7.78
CA LEU A 601 -5.81 -7.73 7.83
C LEU A 601 -4.28 -7.77 7.72
N ILE A 602 -3.72 -6.89 6.89
CA ILE A 602 -2.28 -6.65 6.81
C ILE A 602 -1.98 -5.15 6.85
N THR A 603 -0.91 -4.80 7.56
CA THR A 603 -0.32 -3.46 7.54
C THR A 603 1.12 -3.53 7.00
N GLY A 604 1.43 -2.73 6.00
CA GLY A 604 2.72 -2.66 5.33
C GLY A 604 3.30 -1.24 5.27
N TYR A 605 4.61 -1.15 5.14
CA TYR A 605 5.33 0.11 4.98
C TYR A 605 6.39 -0.04 3.90
N TYR A 606 6.41 0.89 2.95
CA TYR A 606 7.40 0.94 1.88
C TYR A 606 8.52 1.91 2.28
N VAL A 607 9.77 1.53 2.02
CA VAL A 607 10.95 2.33 2.38
C VAL A 607 11.45 3.18 1.23
N THR A 608 11.03 2.87 0.00
CA THR A 608 11.38 3.58 -1.23
C THR A 608 10.26 3.39 -2.24
N ASP A 609 10.24 4.19 -3.30
CA ASP A 609 9.40 4.04 -4.49
C ASP A 609 10.20 3.45 -5.66
N ASP A 610 11.23 2.64 -5.38
CA ASP A 610 12.19 2.12 -6.36
C ASP A 610 12.48 0.64 -6.06
N HIS A 611 13.25 -0.02 -6.92
CA HIS A 611 13.61 -1.43 -6.74
C HIS A 611 14.57 -1.62 -5.58
N THR A 612 14.56 -2.82 -4.98
CA THR A 612 15.57 -3.23 -4.00
C THR A 612 16.33 -4.49 -4.43
N PRO A 613 17.60 -4.63 -4.02
CA PRO A 613 18.49 -5.70 -4.50
C PRO A 613 18.36 -6.99 -3.66
N VAL A 614 17.22 -7.21 -3.02
CA VAL A 614 17.01 -8.42 -2.20
C VAL A 614 16.91 -9.65 -3.09
N MET A 615 17.40 -10.79 -2.59
CA MET A 615 17.25 -12.06 -3.29
C MET A 615 15.77 -12.41 -3.45
N LEU A 616 15.41 -12.96 -4.60
CA LEU A 616 14.03 -13.27 -4.96
C LEU A 616 13.75 -14.76 -4.88
N PRO A 617 12.52 -15.17 -4.56
CA PRO A 617 12.17 -16.57 -4.54
C PRO A 617 12.08 -17.16 -5.96
N VAL A 618 12.41 -18.45 -6.07
CA VAL A 618 12.14 -19.27 -7.24
C VAL A 618 11.35 -20.48 -6.79
N PHE A 619 10.16 -20.65 -7.34
CA PHE A 619 9.33 -21.83 -7.13
C PHE A 619 9.33 -22.66 -8.41
N ALA A 620 9.52 -23.97 -8.31
CA ALA A 620 9.48 -24.86 -9.46
C ALA A 620 8.59 -26.08 -9.20
N TYR A 621 7.82 -26.48 -10.19
CA TYR A 621 6.90 -27.61 -10.13
C TYR A 621 6.96 -28.46 -11.40
N GLY A 622 6.90 -29.78 -11.24
CA GLY A 622 6.92 -30.75 -12.33
C GLY A 622 8.27 -31.47 -12.48
N PRO A 623 8.54 -32.12 -13.63
CA PRO A 623 9.76 -32.91 -13.80
C PRO A 623 11.02 -32.06 -13.69
N GLY A 624 11.97 -32.50 -12.88
CA GLY A 624 13.23 -31.82 -12.63
C GLY A 624 13.14 -30.57 -11.73
N SER A 625 12.01 -30.31 -11.08
CA SER A 625 11.80 -29.12 -10.24
C SER A 625 12.84 -28.97 -9.11
N GLN A 626 13.35 -30.07 -8.56
CA GLN A 626 14.39 -30.09 -7.53
C GLN A 626 15.70 -29.41 -7.95
N ASN A 627 15.94 -29.23 -9.26
CA ASN A 627 17.12 -28.52 -9.78
C ASN A 627 17.10 -27.01 -9.48
N PHE A 628 15.96 -26.47 -9.06
CA PHE A 628 15.79 -25.05 -8.71
C PHE A 628 15.96 -24.77 -7.22
N ASN A 629 16.33 -25.77 -6.41
CA ASN A 629 16.63 -25.60 -5.00
C ASN A 629 18.01 -24.93 -4.79
N GLY A 630 18.14 -24.20 -3.68
CA GLY A 630 19.38 -23.51 -3.29
C GLY A 630 19.43 -22.05 -3.74
N VAL A 631 20.64 -21.47 -3.70
CA VAL A 631 20.88 -20.06 -4.04
C VAL A 631 21.76 -19.96 -5.29
N TYR A 632 21.34 -19.18 -6.28
CA TYR A 632 22.08 -19.02 -7.55
C TYR A 632 21.80 -17.65 -8.19
N LYS A 633 22.47 -17.32 -9.29
CA LYS A 633 22.15 -16.11 -10.08
C LYS A 633 20.90 -16.34 -10.94
N ASN A 634 20.09 -15.31 -11.20
CA ASN A 634 18.94 -15.37 -12.11
C ASN A 634 19.27 -16.03 -13.46
N THR A 635 20.46 -15.75 -14.01
CA THR A 635 20.96 -16.38 -15.25
C THR A 635 20.98 -17.91 -15.20
N GLY A 636 21.13 -18.50 -14.01
CA GLY A 636 21.11 -19.95 -13.81
C GLY A 636 19.75 -20.58 -14.12
N ILE A 637 18.64 -19.83 -14.02
CA ILE A 637 17.28 -20.32 -14.31
C ILE A 637 17.19 -20.72 -15.79
N PHE A 638 17.66 -19.85 -16.69
CA PHE A 638 17.75 -20.12 -18.12
C PHE A 638 18.49 -21.43 -18.43
N HIS A 639 19.70 -21.58 -17.86
CA HIS A 639 20.55 -22.76 -18.14
C HIS A 639 19.93 -24.06 -17.59
N LYS A 640 19.25 -23.99 -16.44
CA LYS A 640 18.50 -25.11 -15.86
C LYS A 640 17.31 -25.51 -16.75
N MET A 641 16.50 -24.52 -17.18
CA MET A 641 15.40 -24.74 -18.12
C MET A 641 15.90 -25.42 -19.40
N LYS A 642 16.92 -24.82 -20.03
CA LYS A 642 17.50 -25.28 -21.28
C LYS A 642 17.96 -26.74 -21.21
N LYS A 643 18.67 -27.09 -20.12
CA LYS A 643 19.12 -28.45 -19.85
C LYS A 643 17.96 -29.44 -19.70
N LEU A 644 16.92 -29.08 -18.95
CA LEU A 644 15.81 -29.99 -18.64
C LEU A 644 14.93 -30.30 -19.85
N ILE A 645 14.74 -29.32 -20.74
CA ILE A 645 13.97 -29.52 -21.98
C ILE A 645 14.80 -30.08 -23.14
N GLY A 646 16.14 -30.10 -22.99
CA GLY A 646 17.07 -30.70 -23.96
C GLY A 646 17.39 -29.81 -25.16
N LEU A 647 17.55 -28.50 -24.94
CA LEU A 647 17.86 -27.50 -25.97
C LEU A 647 19.35 -27.16 -26.09
#